data_AF-A0A1R1JQC3-F1
#
_entry.id   AF-A0A1R1JQC3-F1
#
_cell.length_a   1.000
_cell.length_b   1.000
_cell.length_c   1.000
_cell.angle_alpha   90.00
_cell.angle_beta   90.00
_cell.angle_gamma   90.00
#
_symmetry.space_group_name_H-M   'P 1'
#
loop_
_entity.id
_entity.type
_entity.pdbx_description
1 polymer ?
#
loop_
_entity_poly.entity_id
_entity_poly.type
_entity_poly.pdbx_seq_one_letter_code
_entity_poly.pdbx_strand_id
1 'polypeptide(L)'
;MAHPGAPRAPRRFQRVLAVSALLLAAHAAATPILMQPQPGATYAQGRYYLIPQPYAQVKADIEQGLAGKDLGGFEGRDDSGPLSAMEFYWAEIGARHLPALKQALERQASQAADPVLAKALAAGVVSREEHDTFRAAIARQPDHAAENIKALPFFSQPVARWSFQRERGKSRRTQADYGTVMDLSGLTGRDALTLVWHGGTDTTVTRHFRLTSCMVGVTCFPDPHFEYNSQSVEHTDAALDTYLDGLARRLQALPEADADRVMQAYFDAYARGRATATAAPAPTVEAAALPATTVSGIRLPADESDLRRYDNDSWRMLALPDGSLLASGAATQRFVPRAATPAAAGAARSGQDAVTAIDREATPGFGLANALKISADGQVWAQGLREDGGRTLLAWRLGQRGAVAHPLGGRFPDRYIDDWTLPAGGGVALRIGDELYTMTPQGRWSQASWNGSLRRDAAETLEQALPWVPSDAIQFGDGLFWAADRDGYGIDPGSTRVVASFPTATPKLFFGSRRGNWALAVAETPEGRRLRAVDLRTGQARFDLETPAVYYTSAAARSAHGRLLAVSGAENTVVILDMTQGRLLANLRVPKDYSVSALAFSWRGERLWIYARPVGNNDAAQLIAWDAPAEAVDPAQGRDLPDQIRCGYSMACR
;
A
#
# COMPACT_ATOMS: atom_id res chain seq x y z
N MET A 1 -8.69 65.73 -53.00
CA MET A 1 -7.22 65.66 -52.91
C MET A 1 -6.82 64.22 -52.59
N ALA A 2 -5.82 63.73 -53.33
CA ALA A 2 -5.15 62.42 -53.41
C ALA A 2 -5.41 61.29 -52.37
N HIS A 3 -5.60 60.06 -52.88
CA HIS A 3 -5.28 58.72 -52.30
C HIS A 3 -3.74 58.49 -52.17
N PRO A 4 -3.16 57.35 -51.68
CA PRO A 4 -3.70 56.05 -51.17
C PRO A 4 -2.96 55.48 -49.91
N GLY A 5 -3.31 54.25 -49.45
CA GLY A 5 -2.39 53.43 -48.64
C GLY A 5 -3.00 52.22 -47.92
N ALA A 6 -3.22 51.11 -48.62
CA ALA A 6 -3.48 49.79 -48.02
C ALA A 6 -2.51 48.76 -48.61
N PRO A 7 -1.98 47.82 -47.82
CA PRO A 7 -1.56 46.51 -48.31
C PRO A 7 -2.48 45.39 -47.79
N ARG A 8 -2.77 44.50 -48.73
CA ARG A 8 -3.64 43.32 -48.66
C ARG A 8 -3.09 42.25 -47.70
N ALA A 9 -3.97 41.66 -46.89
CA ALA A 9 -3.75 40.36 -46.25
C ALA A 9 -4.14 39.23 -47.23
N PRO A 10 -3.30 38.19 -47.44
CA PRO A 10 -3.72 36.99 -48.15
C PRO A 10 -4.37 35.98 -47.20
N ARG A 11 -5.64 35.67 -47.47
CA ARG A 11 -6.41 34.55 -46.90
C ARG A 11 -5.75 33.21 -47.27
N ARG A 12 -5.04 32.60 -46.32
CA ARG A 12 -4.82 31.16 -46.19
C ARG A 12 -5.02 30.82 -44.71
N PHE A 13 -5.41 29.57 -44.41
CA PHE A 13 -5.91 29.07 -43.12
C PHE A 13 -7.41 29.25 -42.85
N GLN A 14 -8.26 28.62 -43.67
CA GLN A 14 -9.60 28.19 -43.25
C GLN A 14 -10.04 26.89 -43.97
N ARG A 15 -9.13 25.90 -44.06
CA ARG A 15 -9.41 24.57 -44.63
C ARG A 15 -8.69 23.40 -43.92
N VAL A 16 -8.47 23.50 -42.60
CA VAL A 16 -7.88 22.39 -41.80
C VAL A 16 -8.82 21.90 -40.67
N LEU A 17 -10.01 22.47 -40.51
CA LEU A 17 -10.95 22.07 -39.44
C LEU A 17 -12.25 21.42 -39.94
N ALA A 18 -12.25 20.86 -41.15
CA ALA A 18 -13.42 20.18 -41.72
C ALA A 18 -13.12 18.79 -42.33
N VAL A 19 -11.99 18.18 -41.96
CA VAL A 19 -11.66 16.77 -42.33
C VAL A 19 -11.60 15.84 -41.11
N SER A 20 -11.59 16.38 -39.89
CA SER A 20 -11.56 15.59 -38.65
C SER A 20 -12.94 15.27 -38.05
N ALA A 21 -14.03 15.65 -38.71
CA ALA A 21 -15.40 15.48 -38.19
C ALA A 21 -16.33 14.62 -39.08
N LEU A 22 -15.79 13.92 -40.07
CA LEU A 22 -16.55 13.01 -40.96
C LEU A 22 -15.96 11.58 -41.04
N LEU A 23 -15.15 11.19 -40.06
CA LEU A 23 -14.70 9.81 -39.83
C LEU A 23 -15.19 9.22 -38.49
N LEU A 24 -16.09 9.92 -37.79
CA LEU A 24 -16.80 9.38 -36.62
C LEU A 24 -18.18 8.85 -37.06
N ALA A 25 -18.19 7.97 -38.06
CA ALA A 25 -19.20 6.94 -38.14
C ALA A 25 -18.66 5.76 -37.32
N ALA A 26 -19.15 5.65 -36.08
CA ALA A 26 -18.80 4.62 -35.13
C ALA A 26 -18.92 3.21 -35.76
N HIS A 27 -17.77 2.61 -36.06
CA HIS A 27 -17.58 1.20 -35.82
C HIS A 27 -16.85 1.15 -34.48
N ALA A 28 -17.55 0.80 -33.41
CA ALA A 28 -16.87 0.33 -32.21
C ALA A 28 -15.99 -0.85 -32.68
N ALA A 29 -14.68 -0.70 -32.56
CA ALA A 29 -13.78 -1.80 -32.87
C ALA A 29 -13.89 -2.77 -31.69
N ALA A 30 -14.26 -4.02 -31.98
CA ALA A 30 -14.34 -5.11 -31.01
C ALA A 30 -13.16 -5.08 -30.03
N THR A 31 -13.46 -5.18 -28.73
CA THR A 31 -12.44 -5.23 -27.67
C THR A 31 -11.45 -6.36 -27.98
N PRO A 32 -10.17 -6.09 -28.29
CA PRO A 32 -9.26 -7.14 -28.70
C PRO A 32 -8.97 -8.07 -27.51
N ILE A 33 -8.82 -9.36 -27.79
CA ILE A 33 -8.34 -10.35 -26.81
C ILE A 33 -6.88 -10.68 -27.10
N LEU A 34 -6.13 -10.96 -26.04
CA LEU A 34 -4.77 -11.46 -26.13
C LEU A 34 -4.80 -12.97 -26.26
N MET A 35 -4.17 -13.55 -27.27
CA MET A 35 -3.99 -14.99 -27.36
C MET A 35 -2.56 -15.31 -27.81
N GLN A 36 -2.12 -16.54 -27.57
CA GLN A 36 -0.89 -17.02 -28.18
C GLN A 36 -1.22 -17.52 -29.61
N PRO A 37 -0.58 -16.97 -30.65
CA PRO A 37 -0.73 -17.47 -32.03
C PRO A 37 -0.43 -18.96 -32.18
N GLN A 38 0.47 -19.45 -31.33
CA GLN A 38 0.82 -20.86 -31.20
C GLN A 38 1.23 -21.16 -29.75
N PRO A 39 1.09 -22.41 -29.28
CA PRO A 39 1.52 -22.79 -27.93
C PRO A 39 2.96 -22.33 -27.65
N GLY A 40 3.14 -21.52 -26.59
CA GLY A 40 4.45 -21.01 -26.18
C GLY A 40 4.92 -19.73 -26.87
N ALA A 41 4.16 -19.15 -27.81
CA ALA A 41 4.48 -17.85 -28.40
C ALA A 41 4.12 -16.68 -27.47
N THR A 42 4.69 -15.50 -27.76
CA THR A 42 4.31 -14.25 -27.09
C THR A 42 2.83 -13.95 -27.33
N TYR A 43 2.13 -13.49 -26.29
CA TYR A 43 0.74 -13.04 -26.41
C TYR A 43 0.65 -11.85 -27.36
N ALA A 44 -0.31 -11.89 -28.27
CA ALA A 44 -0.58 -10.80 -29.20
C ALA A 44 -2.05 -10.41 -29.16
N GLN A 45 -2.33 -9.13 -29.42
CA GLN A 45 -3.70 -8.64 -29.55
C GLN A 45 -4.28 -9.10 -30.88
N GLY A 46 -5.59 -9.31 -30.90
CA GLY A 46 -6.31 -9.63 -32.11
C GLY A 46 -7.82 -9.47 -31.95
N ARG A 47 -8.48 -9.36 -33.10
CA ARG A 47 -9.95 -9.29 -33.20
C ARG A 47 -10.53 -10.68 -33.03
N TYR A 48 -11.76 -10.74 -32.51
CA TYR A 48 -12.43 -12.01 -32.28
C TYR A 48 -13.91 -11.97 -32.68
N TYR A 49 -14.44 -13.14 -33.02
CA TYR A 49 -15.86 -13.40 -33.26
C TYR A 49 -16.28 -14.63 -32.46
N LEU A 50 -17.50 -14.59 -31.92
CA LEU A 50 -18.15 -15.78 -31.37
C LEU A 50 -19.26 -16.20 -32.33
N ILE A 51 -19.08 -17.36 -32.97
CA ILE A 51 -19.98 -17.88 -33.99
C ILE A 51 -20.82 -19.01 -33.38
N PRO A 52 -22.16 -18.89 -33.32
CA PRO A 52 -23.04 -19.90 -32.73
C PRO A 52 -23.25 -21.10 -33.68
N GLN A 53 -22.15 -21.69 -34.15
CA GLN A 53 -22.11 -22.82 -35.07
C GLN A 53 -21.06 -23.85 -34.58
N PRO A 54 -21.18 -25.13 -34.95
CA PRO A 54 -20.23 -26.17 -34.54
C PRO A 54 -18.81 -25.89 -35.02
N TYR A 55 -17.82 -26.16 -34.16
CA TYR A 55 -16.39 -25.97 -34.46
C TYR A 55 -15.98 -26.56 -35.81
N ALA A 56 -16.40 -27.80 -36.09
CA ALA A 56 -16.02 -28.49 -37.33
C ALA A 56 -16.49 -27.75 -38.59
N GLN A 57 -17.67 -27.12 -38.55
CA GLN A 57 -18.20 -26.35 -39.65
C GLN A 57 -17.41 -25.05 -39.85
N VAL A 58 -17.21 -24.29 -38.77
CA VAL A 58 -16.50 -23.00 -38.82
C VAL A 58 -15.05 -23.21 -39.29
N LYS A 59 -14.37 -24.23 -38.75
CA LYS A 59 -13.02 -24.62 -39.17
C LYS A 59 -12.97 -24.96 -40.66
N ALA A 60 -13.88 -25.81 -41.14
CA ALA A 60 -13.90 -26.23 -42.55
C ALA A 60 -14.13 -25.04 -43.49
N ASP A 61 -15.03 -24.13 -43.14
CA ASP A 61 -15.25 -22.88 -43.89
C ASP A 61 -13.96 -22.05 -43.98
N ILE A 62 -13.27 -21.84 -42.86
CA ILE A 62 -12.01 -21.05 -42.81
C ILE A 62 -10.90 -21.76 -43.60
N GLU A 63 -10.69 -23.06 -43.41
CA GLU A 63 -9.69 -23.84 -44.16
C GLU A 63 -9.92 -23.73 -45.67
N GLN A 64 -11.17 -23.82 -46.12
CA GLN A 64 -11.52 -23.63 -47.53
C GLN A 64 -11.19 -22.22 -48.03
N GLY A 65 -11.45 -21.19 -47.21
CA GLY A 65 -11.10 -19.81 -47.52
C GLY A 65 -9.60 -19.57 -47.63
N LEU A 66 -8.82 -20.09 -46.68
CA LEU A 66 -7.36 -19.95 -46.64
C LEU A 66 -6.66 -20.74 -47.76
N ALA A 67 -7.28 -21.81 -48.26
CA ALA A 67 -6.83 -22.54 -49.45
C ALA A 67 -7.15 -21.79 -50.77
N GLY A 68 -7.96 -20.74 -50.72
CA GLY A 68 -8.31 -19.90 -51.86
C GLY A 68 -7.14 -19.07 -52.39
N LYS A 69 -7.24 -18.63 -53.66
CA LYS A 69 -6.18 -17.86 -54.34
C LYS A 69 -5.91 -16.50 -53.67
N ASP A 70 -6.89 -15.91 -53.01
CA ASP A 70 -6.80 -14.56 -52.44
C ASP A 70 -6.13 -14.53 -51.04
N LEU A 71 -6.18 -15.65 -50.30
CA LEU A 71 -5.64 -15.76 -48.93
C LEU A 71 -4.49 -16.75 -48.78
N GLY A 72 -4.08 -17.42 -49.87
CA GLY A 72 -3.11 -18.51 -49.84
C GLY A 72 -1.82 -18.26 -49.04
N GLY A 73 -1.20 -19.36 -48.60
CA GLY A 73 0.07 -19.37 -47.88
C GLY A 73 -0.05 -19.46 -46.36
N PHE A 74 -1.25 -19.69 -45.81
CA PHE A 74 -1.41 -20.07 -44.41
C PHE A 74 -1.12 -21.55 -44.19
N GLU A 75 -0.43 -21.84 -43.10
CA GLU A 75 -0.22 -23.18 -42.58
C GLU A 75 -1.14 -23.38 -41.38
N GLY A 76 -1.99 -24.42 -41.44
CA GLY A 76 -2.88 -24.80 -40.35
C GLY A 76 -2.25 -25.87 -39.47
N ARG A 77 -2.48 -25.79 -38.16
CA ARG A 77 -2.05 -26.77 -37.16
C ARG A 77 -3.19 -27.10 -36.20
N ASP A 78 -3.39 -28.39 -35.96
CA ASP A 78 -4.28 -28.84 -34.90
C ASP A 78 -3.58 -28.64 -33.55
N ASP A 79 -4.13 -27.75 -32.74
CA ASP A 79 -3.66 -27.38 -31.41
C ASP A 79 -4.65 -27.90 -30.33
N SER A 80 -5.49 -28.86 -30.69
CA SER A 80 -6.44 -29.46 -29.77
C SER A 80 -5.70 -30.11 -28.60
N GLY A 81 -6.18 -29.83 -27.39
CA GLY A 81 -5.49 -30.23 -26.18
C GLY A 81 -6.31 -29.96 -24.94
N PRO A 82 -5.85 -30.41 -23.76
CA PRO A 82 -6.57 -30.17 -22.53
C PRO A 82 -6.63 -28.68 -22.23
N LEU A 83 -7.78 -28.21 -21.73
CA LEU A 83 -7.98 -26.82 -21.34
C LEU A 83 -6.92 -26.33 -20.34
N SER A 84 -6.43 -27.22 -19.47
CA SER A 84 -5.35 -26.95 -18.51
C SER A 84 -4.01 -26.53 -19.14
N ALA A 85 -3.78 -26.85 -20.41
CA ALA A 85 -2.59 -26.49 -21.17
C ALA A 85 -2.78 -25.21 -22.02
N MET A 86 -4.00 -24.66 -22.03
CA MET A 86 -4.32 -23.42 -22.73
C MET A 86 -4.10 -22.20 -21.82
N GLU A 87 -4.36 -21.00 -22.34
CA GLU A 87 -4.24 -19.75 -21.60
C GLU A 87 -5.10 -19.79 -20.32
N PHE A 88 -4.53 -19.39 -19.17
CA PHE A 88 -5.18 -19.59 -17.85
C PHE A 88 -6.56 -18.91 -17.73
N TYR A 89 -6.80 -17.86 -18.51
CA TYR A 89 -8.05 -17.10 -18.54
C TYR A 89 -9.27 -17.94 -18.97
N TRP A 90 -9.09 -19.04 -19.72
CA TRP A 90 -10.22 -19.85 -20.19
C TRP A 90 -10.95 -20.56 -19.04
N ALA A 91 -10.26 -20.81 -17.93
CA ALA A 91 -10.86 -21.38 -16.74
C ALA A 91 -11.89 -20.46 -16.10
N GLU A 92 -11.63 -19.15 -16.11
CA GLU A 92 -12.53 -18.15 -15.59
C GLU A 92 -13.81 -18.03 -16.44
N ILE A 93 -13.69 -18.20 -17.76
CA ILE A 93 -14.87 -18.29 -18.64
C ILE A 93 -15.72 -19.50 -18.27
N GLY A 94 -15.11 -20.67 -18.14
CA GLY A 94 -15.81 -21.89 -17.72
C GLY A 94 -16.53 -21.72 -16.39
N ALA A 95 -15.83 -21.22 -15.37
CA ALA A 95 -16.38 -21.01 -14.04
C ALA A 95 -17.55 -20.01 -14.03
N ARG A 96 -17.51 -18.98 -14.89
CA ARG A 96 -18.59 -18.00 -14.99
C ARG A 96 -19.88 -18.58 -15.58
N HIS A 97 -19.77 -19.45 -16.59
CA HIS A 97 -20.94 -19.96 -17.31
C HIS A 97 -21.43 -21.32 -16.83
N LEU A 98 -20.61 -22.06 -16.06
CA LEU A 98 -20.94 -23.40 -15.55
C LEU A 98 -21.01 -23.42 -14.01
N PRO A 99 -22.21 -23.32 -13.41
CA PRO A 99 -22.36 -23.30 -11.95
C PRO A 99 -21.73 -24.50 -11.23
N ALA A 100 -21.78 -25.69 -11.84
CA ALA A 100 -21.18 -26.90 -11.28
C ALA A 100 -19.65 -26.82 -11.22
N LEU A 101 -19.01 -26.19 -12.23
CA LEU A 101 -17.57 -25.98 -12.25
C LEU A 101 -17.15 -24.97 -11.18
N LYS A 102 -17.88 -23.85 -11.08
CA LYS A 102 -17.68 -22.87 -10.02
C LYS A 102 -17.77 -23.50 -8.62
N GLN A 103 -18.81 -24.27 -8.36
CA GLN A 103 -18.97 -24.97 -7.08
C GLN A 103 -17.87 -26.03 -6.82
N ALA A 104 -17.31 -26.64 -7.86
CA ALA A 104 -16.19 -27.57 -7.71
C ALA A 104 -14.90 -26.82 -7.32
N LEU A 105 -14.62 -25.69 -7.98
CA LEU A 105 -13.48 -24.82 -7.69
C LEU A 105 -13.55 -24.24 -6.27
N GLU A 106 -14.70 -23.71 -5.86
CA GLU A 106 -14.94 -23.17 -4.50
C GLU A 106 -14.75 -24.24 -3.43
N ARG A 107 -15.29 -25.45 -3.64
CA ARG A 107 -15.12 -26.58 -2.71
C ARG A 107 -13.67 -27.01 -2.60
N GLN A 108 -12.96 -27.11 -3.71
CA GLN A 108 -11.55 -27.51 -3.71
C GLN A 108 -10.67 -26.48 -3.00
N ALA A 109 -10.88 -25.18 -3.26
CA ALA A 109 -10.17 -24.11 -2.56
C ALA A 109 -10.40 -24.19 -1.03
N SER A 110 -11.66 -24.39 -0.62
CA SER A 110 -12.01 -24.56 0.80
C SER A 110 -11.35 -25.79 1.42
N GLN A 111 -11.37 -26.94 0.73
CA GLN A 111 -10.76 -28.19 1.19
C GLN A 111 -9.24 -28.09 1.34
N ALA A 112 -8.57 -27.33 0.48
CA ALA A 112 -7.13 -27.10 0.57
C ALA A 112 -6.76 -26.16 1.74
N ALA A 113 -7.56 -25.12 1.98
CA ALA A 113 -7.27 -24.12 2.99
C ALA A 113 -7.67 -24.52 4.42
N ASP A 114 -8.78 -25.25 4.57
CA ASP A 114 -9.36 -25.60 5.88
C ASP A 114 -8.35 -26.25 6.87
N PRO A 115 -7.50 -27.22 6.46
CA PRO A 115 -6.50 -27.82 7.36
C PRO A 115 -5.44 -26.82 7.84
N VAL A 116 -5.01 -25.90 6.97
CA VAL A 116 -4.00 -24.88 7.29
C VAL A 116 -4.59 -23.86 8.26
N LEU A 117 -5.81 -23.36 7.97
CA LEU A 117 -6.51 -22.42 8.84
C LEU A 117 -6.84 -23.03 10.21
N ALA A 118 -7.23 -24.30 10.26
CA ALA A 118 -7.47 -25.00 11.53
C ALA A 118 -6.19 -25.14 12.36
N LYS A 119 -5.05 -25.48 11.73
CA LYS A 119 -3.74 -25.53 12.39
C LYS A 119 -3.32 -24.15 12.89
N ALA A 120 -3.53 -23.11 12.08
CA ALA A 120 -3.22 -21.73 12.40
C ALA A 120 -4.03 -21.21 13.61
N LEU A 121 -5.33 -21.50 13.64
CA LEU A 121 -6.20 -21.20 14.77
C LEU A 121 -5.79 -21.93 16.05
N ALA A 122 -5.47 -23.22 15.96
CA ALA A 122 -5.02 -24.00 17.11
C ALA A 122 -3.72 -23.45 17.72
N ALA A 123 -2.77 -23.07 16.87
CA ALA A 123 -1.52 -22.42 17.26
C ALA A 123 -1.73 -20.98 17.77
N GLY A 124 -2.89 -20.37 17.54
CA GLY A 124 -3.19 -18.99 17.90
C GLY A 124 -2.51 -17.96 17.01
N VAL A 125 -2.05 -18.34 15.82
CA VAL A 125 -1.48 -17.39 14.84
C VAL A 125 -2.54 -16.67 14.00
N VAL A 126 -3.80 -17.11 14.13
CA VAL A 126 -5.00 -16.50 13.54
C VAL A 126 -6.05 -16.51 14.64
N SER A 127 -6.79 -15.42 14.79
CA SER A 127 -7.90 -15.35 15.75
C SER A 127 -9.12 -16.15 15.25
N ARG A 128 -10.11 -16.42 16.11
CA ARG A 128 -11.37 -17.05 15.67
C ARG A 128 -12.10 -16.18 14.65
N GLU A 129 -12.09 -14.87 14.86
CA GLU A 129 -12.72 -13.88 13.96
C GLU A 129 -12.04 -13.86 12.58
N GLU A 130 -10.71 -13.84 12.55
CA GLU A 130 -9.94 -13.95 11.30
C GLU A 130 -10.22 -15.28 10.61
N HIS A 131 -10.19 -16.40 11.34
CA HIS A 131 -10.45 -17.72 10.77
C HIS A 131 -11.80 -17.75 10.04
N ASP A 132 -12.87 -17.25 10.66
CA ASP A 132 -14.20 -17.25 10.06
C ASP A 132 -14.29 -16.30 8.86
N THR A 133 -13.63 -15.14 8.94
CA THR A 133 -13.52 -14.16 7.85
C THR A 133 -12.75 -14.72 6.66
N PHE A 134 -11.61 -15.38 6.91
CA PHE A 134 -10.76 -15.99 5.89
C PHE A 134 -11.47 -17.12 5.16
N ARG A 135 -12.19 -17.99 5.88
CA ARG A 135 -13.03 -19.03 5.25
C ARG A 135 -14.13 -18.44 4.39
N ALA A 136 -14.79 -17.38 4.87
CA ALA A 136 -15.81 -16.68 4.10
C ALA A 136 -15.24 -16.00 2.84
N ALA A 137 -14.00 -15.48 2.91
CA ALA A 137 -13.31 -14.89 1.77
C ALA A 137 -12.94 -15.94 0.72
N ILE A 138 -12.39 -17.09 1.12
CA ILE A 138 -12.07 -18.20 0.22
C ILE A 138 -13.32 -18.73 -0.49
N ALA A 139 -14.45 -18.83 0.22
CA ALA A 139 -15.72 -19.26 -0.37
C ALA A 139 -16.29 -18.26 -1.40
N ARG A 140 -15.80 -17.01 -1.42
CA ARG A 140 -16.28 -15.93 -2.30
C ARG A 140 -15.17 -15.39 -3.21
N GLN A 141 -14.05 -16.10 -3.32
CA GLN A 141 -12.88 -15.59 -3.99
C GLN A 141 -13.16 -15.33 -5.49
N PRO A 142 -12.64 -14.22 -6.04
CA PRO A 142 -12.86 -13.86 -7.44
C PRO A 142 -12.09 -14.74 -8.44
N ASP A 143 -11.02 -15.40 -7.99
CA ASP A 143 -10.09 -16.17 -8.81
C ASP A 143 -9.70 -17.50 -8.15
N HIS A 144 -9.12 -18.41 -8.93
CA HIS A 144 -8.58 -19.66 -8.44
C HIS A 144 -7.13 -19.87 -8.88
N ALA A 145 -6.31 -20.44 -8.00
CA ALA A 145 -4.93 -20.76 -8.33
C ALA A 145 -4.86 -21.73 -9.52
N ALA A 146 -3.88 -21.56 -10.40
CA ALA A 146 -3.71 -22.39 -11.60
C ALA A 146 -3.62 -23.89 -11.26
N GLU A 147 -3.00 -24.23 -10.14
CA GLU A 147 -2.91 -25.61 -9.65
C GLU A 147 -4.29 -26.19 -9.30
N ASN A 148 -5.15 -25.39 -8.67
CA ASN A 148 -6.50 -25.81 -8.32
C ASN A 148 -7.36 -26.03 -9.56
N ILE A 149 -7.25 -25.12 -10.53
CA ILE A 149 -7.89 -25.23 -11.85
C ILE A 149 -7.45 -26.54 -12.51
N LYS A 150 -6.14 -26.78 -12.63
CA LYS A 150 -5.59 -27.95 -13.34
C LYS A 150 -5.98 -29.29 -12.73
N ALA A 151 -6.22 -29.35 -11.43
CA ALA A 151 -6.56 -30.59 -10.73
C ALA A 151 -8.02 -31.04 -10.95
N LEU A 152 -8.92 -30.17 -11.42
CA LEU A 152 -10.30 -30.56 -11.70
C LEU A 152 -10.39 -31.33 -13.02
N PRO A 153 -11.12 -32.48 -13.06
CA PRO A 153 -11.26 -33.30 -14.27
C PRO A 153 -11.80 -32.55 -15.49
N PHE A 154 -12.61 -31.51 -15.27
CA PHE A 154 -13.11 -30.63 -16.34
C PHE A 154 -11.97 -30.06 -17.19
N PHE A 155 -10.86 -29.65 -16.57
CA PHE A 155 -9.73 -29.02 -17.26
C PHE A 155 -8.81 -30.00 -17.98
N SER A 156 -8.93 -31.29 -17.68
CA SER A 156 -8.25 -32.35 -18.42
C SER A 156 -8.96 -32.72 -19.73
N GLN A 157 -10.19 -32.23 -19.96
CA GLN A 157 -10.93 -32.52 -21.18
C GLN A 157 -10.30 -31.81 -22.38
N PRO A 158 -10.14 -32.50 -23.52
CA PRO A 158 -9.61 -31.89 -24.73
C PRO A 158 -10.62 -30.89 -25.29
N VAL A 159 -10.13 -29.71 -25.64
CA VAL A 159 -10.88 -28.70 -26.38
C VAL A 159 -10.34 -28.64 -27.80
N ALA A 160 -11.25 -28.68 -28.77
CA ALA A 160 -10.89 -28.59 -30.17
C ALA A 160 -10.35 -27.18 -30.47
N ARG A 161 -9.11 -27.09 -30.95
CA ARG A 161 -8.44 -25.84 -31.28
C ARG A 161 -7.61 -26.03 -32.54
N TRP A 162 -7.71 -25.09 -33.46
CA TRP A 162 -6.92 -25.10 -34.68
C TRP A 162 -6.38 -23.69 -34.90
N SER A 163 -5.06 -23.59 -35.08
CA SER A 163 -4.40 -22.31 -35.35
C SER A 163 -3.90 -22.29 -36.78
N PHE A 164 -3.88 -21.12 -37.38
CA PHE A 164 -3.33 -20.90 -38.71
C PHE A 164 -2.41 -19.70 -38.69
N GLN A 165 -1.31 -19.77 -39.44
CA GLN A 165 -0.34 -18.68 -39.52
C GLN A 165 0.28 -18.58 -40.89
N ARG A 166 0.75 -17.37 -41.23
CA ARG A 166 1.46 -17.07 -42.46
C ARG A 166 2.52 -16.03 -42.17
N GLU A 167 3.75 -16.32 -42.54
CA GLU A 167 4.84 -15.35 -42.51
C GLU A 167 5.15 -14.85 -43.92
N ARG A 168 5.31 -13.53 -44.06
CA ARG A 168 5.66 -12.83 -45.30
C ARG A 168 6.79 -11.86 -45.01
N GLY A 169 7.86 -11.88 -45.81
CA GLY A 169 8.93 -10.89 -45.69
C GLY A 169 10.32 -11.44 -45.96
N LYS A 170 11.33 -10.60 -45.73
CA LYS A 170 12.76 -10.94 -45.82
C LYS A 170 13.42 -10.56 -44.50
N SER A 171 14.59 -11.12 -44.17
CA SER A 171 15.30 -11.08 -42.87
C SER A 171 15.36 -9.78 -42.04
N ARG A 172 15.00 -8.60 -42.56
CA ARG A 172 14.95 -7.32 -41.84
C ARG A 172 13.55 -6.84 -41.46
N ARG A 173 12.51 -7.33 -42.15
CA ARG A 173 11.11 -7.03 -41.87
C ARG A 173 10.27 -8.26 -42.20
N THR A 174 9.62 -8.78 -41.17
CA THR A 174 8.78 -9.97 -41.25
C THR A 174 7.39 -9.61 -40.77
N GLN A 175 6.41 -9.83 -41.62
CA GLN A 175 5.00 -9.76 -41.29
C GLN A 175 4.53 -11.18 -40.97
N ALA A 176 3.89 -11.36 -39.82
CA ALA A 176 3.22 -12.59 -39.44
C ALA A 176 1.73 -12.30 -39.30
N ASP A 177 0.89 -13.05 -40.01
CA ASP A 177 -0.56 -13.06 -39.86
C ASP A 177 -0.94 -14.39 -39.19
N TYR A 178 -1.84 -14.36 -38.22
CA TYR A 178 -2.24 -15.56 -37.47
C TYR A 178 -3.71 -15.53 -37.07
N GLY A 179 -4.25 -16.70 -36.78
CA GLY A 179 -5.54 -16.84 -36.13
C GLY A 179 -5.74 -18.19 -35.48
N THR A 180 -6.81 -18.28 -34.70
CA THR A 180 -7.17 -19.45 -33.92
C THR A 180 -8.68 -19.64 -33.99
N VAL A 181 -9.09 -20.89 -34.20
CA VAL A 181 -10.46 -21.36 -34.12
C VAL A 181 -10.56 -22.30 -32.92
N MET A 182 -11.47 -22.07 -32.00
CA MET A 182 -11.59 -22.85 -30.77
C MET A 182 -13.04 -23.12 -30.40
N ASP A 183 -13.34 -24.35 -29.99
CA ASP A 183 -14.66 -24.72 -29.48
C ASP A 183 -14.87 -24.18 -28.06
N LEU A 184 -15.88 -23.33 -27.86
CA LEU A 184 -16.29 -22.79 -26.57
C LEU A 184 -17.59 -23.40 -26.04
N SER A 185 -18.18 -24.37 -26.74
CA SER A 185 -19.49 -24.96 -26.39
C SER A 185 -19.46 -25.55 -24.97
N GLY A 186 -18.45 -26.39 -24.69
CA GLY A 186 -18.24 -27.01 -23.38
C GLY A 186 -17.86 -26.03 -22.26
N LEU A 187 -17.31 -24.86 -22.60
CA LEU A 187 -16.94 -23.81 -21.65
C LEU A 187 -18.10 -22.89 -21.30
N THR A 188 -19.03 -22.69 -22.23
CA THR A 188 -20.14 -21.74 -22.08
C THR A 188 -21.47 -22.42 -21.77
N GLY A 189 -21.51 -23.77 -21.78
CA GLY A 189 -22.73 -24.55 -21.58
C GLY A 189 -23.75 -24.39 -22.72
N ARG A 190 -23.28 -23.94 -23.90
CA ARG A 190 -24.12 -23.75 -25.10
C ARG A 190 -23.99 -24.95 -26.03
N ASP A 191 -25.03 -25.22 -26.79
CA ASP A 191 -25.08 -26.35 -27.74
C ASP A 191 -23.98 -26.25 -28.81
N ALA A 192 -23.71 -25.05 -29.34
CA ALA A 192 -22.63 -24.78 -30.27
C ALA A 192 -22.15 -23.33 -30.17
N LEU A 193 -20.86 -23.12 -29.88
CA LEU A 193 -20.23 -21.82 -29.90
C LEU A 193 -18.75 -21.95 -30.26
N THR A 194 -18.32 -21.30 -31.34
CA THR A 194 -16.94 -21.32 -31.82
C THR A 194 -16.33 -19.93 -31.75
N LEU A 195 -15.17 -19.82 -31.11
CA LEU A 195 -14.31 -18.63 -31.16
C LEU A 195 -13.52 -18.64 -32.46
N VAL A 196 -13.50 -17.50 -33.15
CA VAL A 196 -12.56 -17.21 -34.22
C VAL A 196 -11.79 -15.96 -33.81
N TRP A 197 -10.50 -16.08 -33.57
CA TRP A 197 -9.59 -14.99 -33.23
C TRP A 197 -8.54 -14.83 -34.33
N HIS A 198 -8.17 -13.60 -34.68
CA HIS A 198 -7.11 -13.33 -35.65
C HIS A 198 -6.41 -12.01 -35.38
N GLY A 199 -5.17 -11.92 -35.84
CA GLY A 199 -4.37 -10.71 -35.79
C GLY A 199 -3.10 -10.88 -36.60
N GLY A 200 -2.16 -9.99 -36.38
CA GLY A 200 -0.86 -10.07 -36.98
C GLY A 200 0.12 -9.10 -36.36
N THR A 201 1.38 -9.29 -36.71
CA THR A 201 2.48 -8.45 -36.26
C THR A 201 3.39 -8.13 -37.42
N ASP A 202 3.82 -6.89 -37.51
CA ASP A 202 4.89 -6.46 -38.40
C ASP A 202 6.15 -6.21 -37.56
N THR A 203 7.13 -7.09 -37.73
CA THR A 203 8.36 -7.09 -36.96
C THR A 203 9.51 -6.55 -37.81
N THR A 204 10.09 -5.43 -37.37
CA THR A 204 11.31 -4.88 -37.95
C THR A 204 12.50 -5.25 -37.07
N VAL A 205 13.52 -5.85 -37.67
CA VAL A 205 14.78 -6.19 -36.99
C VAL A 205 15.86 -5.20 -37.39
N THR A 206 16.26 -4.33 -36.47
CA THR A 206 17.41 -3.44 -36.65
C THR A 206 18.68 -4.06 -36.08
N ARG A 207 19.77 -3.95 -36.84
CA ARG A 207 21.09 -4.46 -36.46
C ARG A 207 21.97 -3.29 -36.07
N HIS A 208 22.49 -3.30 -34.86
CA HIS A 208 23.41 -2.29 -34.35
C HIS A 208 24.75 -2.96 -34.02
N PHE A 209 25.84 -2.41 -34.55
CA PHE A 209 27.16 -2.81 -34.08
C PHE A 209 27.47 -2.05 -32.79
N ARG A 210 27.79 -2.79 -31.72
CA ARG A 210 28.28 -2.23 -30.47
C ARG A 210 29.75 -2.58 -30.32
N LEU A 211 30.52 -1.64 -29.79
CA LEU A 211 31.92 -1.83 -29.45
C LEU A 211 32.10 -2.23 -27.98
N THR A 212 31.07 -2.05 -27.15
CA THR A 212 31.13 -2.25 -25.70
C THR A 212 29.83 -2.87 -25.18
N SER A 213 29.95 -3.67 -24.13
CA SER A 213 28.82 -4.22 -23.38
C SER A 213 28.83 -3.67 -21.96
N CYS A 214 27.65 -3.31 -21.42
CA CYS A 214 27.51 -2.63 -20.13
C CYS A 214 26.57 -3.42 -19.21
N MET A 215 27.03 -3.81 -18.03
CA MET A 215 26.16 -4.34 -16.97
C MET A 215 25.65 -3.21 -16.08
N VAL A 216 24.37 -3.24 -15.72
CA VAL A 216 23.78 -2.28 -14.79
C VAL A 216 24.50 -2.36 -13.44
N GLY A 217 25.07 -1.25 -12.99
CA GLY A 217 25.84 -1.16 -11.74
C GLY A 217 27.36 -1.38 -11.88
N VAL A 218 27.89 -1.57 -13.10
CA VAL A 218 29.32 -1.78 -13.36
C VAL A 218 29.79 -0.95 -14.58
N THR A 219 31.11 -0.83 -14.78
CA THR A 219 31.70 -0.14 -15.94
C THR A 219 31.58 -0.98 -17.21
N CYS A 220 31.25 -0.35 -18.34
CA CYS A 220 31.22 -1.02 -19.65
C CYS A 220 32.60 -1.57 -20.05
N PHE A 221 32.63 -2.73 -20.71
CA PHE A 221 33.86 -3.37 -21.22
C PHE A 221 33.85 -3.47 -22.76
N PRO A 222 35.02 -3.44 -23.43
CA PRO A 222 35.13 -3.63 -24.87
C PRO A 222 34.68 -5.04 -25.28
N ASP A 223 33.64 -5.09 -26.11
CA ASP A 223 33.03 -6.33 -26.60
C ASP A 223 32.37 -6.02 -27.95
N PRO A 224 33.11 -6.15 -29.07
CA PRO A 224 32.58 -5.86 -30.39
C PRO A 224 31.59 -6.95 -30.82
N HIS A 225 30.30 -6.64 -30.80
CA HIS A 225 29.24 -7.57 -31.19
C HIS A 225 28.12 -6.84 -31.96
N PHE A 226 27.22 -7.62 -32.57
CA PHE A 226 26.01 -7.09 -33.17
C PHE A 226 24.83 -7.32 -32.23
N GLU A 227 24.20 -6.23 -31.79
CA GLU A 227 22.90 -6.25 -31.14
C GLU A 227 21.81 -6.26 -32.22
N TYR A 228 20.79 -7.08 -32.00
CA TYR A 228 19.60 -7.14 -32.83
C TYR A 228 18.43 -6.63 -31.99
N ASN A 229 17.83 -5.53 -32.41
CA ASN A 229 16.62 -5.00 -31.80
C ASN A 229 15.44 -5.36 -32.70
N SER A 230 14.51 -6.15 -32.17
CA SER A 230 13.23 -6.41 -32.82
C SER A 230 12.18 -5.44 -32.29
N GLN A 231 11.54 -4.68 -33.18
CA GLN A 231 10.34 -3.91 -32.88
C GLN A 231 9.16 -4.54 -33.62
N SER A 232 8.15 -4.96 -32.87
CA SER A 232 6.91 -5.51 -33.42
C SER A 232 5.78 -4.52 -33.19
N VAL A 233 5.02 -4.23 -34.25
CA VAL A 233 3.79 -3.44 -34.18
C VAL A 233 2.62 -4.31 -34.63
N GLU A 234 1.43 -4.03 -34.09
CA GLU A 234 0.21 -4.71 -34.52
C GLU A 234 -0.05 -4.46 -36.01
N HIS A 235 -0.38 -5.52 -36.73
CA HIS A 235 -0.65 -5.50 -38.16
C HIS A 235 -1.80 -6.46 -38.47
N THR A 236 -2.69 -6.09 -39.39
CA THR A 236 -3.74 -7.01 -39.82
C THR A 236 -3.86 -7.03 -41.33
N ASP A 237 -3.82 -8.22 -41.92
CA ASP A 237 -3.97 -8.41 -43.37
C ASP A 237 -5.42 -8.10 -43.78
N ALA A 238 -5.60 -7.05 -44.57
CA ALA A 238 -6.93 -6.55 -44.94
C ALA A 238 -7.79 -7.59 -45.70
N ALA A 239 -7.16 -8.51 -46.44
CA ALA A 239 -7.86 -9.59 -47.13
C ALA A 239 -8.40 -10.62 -46.13
N LEU A 240 -7.57 -11.03 -45.16
CA LEU A 240 -7.99 -11.90 -44.06
C LEU A 240 -9.14 -11.27 -43.26
N ASP A 241 -9.02 -9.99 -42.91
CA ASP A 241 -10.07 -9.25 -42.19
C ASP A 241 -11.38 -9.25 -42.97
N THR A 242 -11.33 -8.88 -44.25
CA THR A 242 -12.52 -8.81 -45.11
C THR A 242 -13.21 -10.18 -45.22
N TYR A 243 -12.42 -11.24 -45.34
CA TYR A 243 -12.93 -12.60 -45.41
C TYR A 243 -13.58 -13.04 -44.09
N LEU A 244 -12.92 -12.81 -42.95
CA LEU A 244 -13.44 -13.20 -41.64
C LEU A 244 -14.66 -12.36 -41.24
N ASP A 245 -14.71 -11.06 -41.57
CA ASP A 245 -15.90 -10.21 -41.42
C ASP A 245 -17.07 -10.70 -42.30
N GLY A 246 -16.78 -11.19 -43.51
CA GLY A 246 -17.78 -11.81 -44.38
C GLY A 246 -18.30 -13.14 -43.83
N LEU A 247 -17.39 -13.98 -43.34
CA LEU A 247 -17.70 -15.26 -42.72
C LEU A 247 -18.54 -15.08 -41.46
N ALA A 248 -18.14 -14.17 -40.57
CA ALA A 248 -18.85 -13.84 -39.33
C ALA A 248 -20.30 -13.41 -39.64
N ARG A 249 -20.52 -12.56 -40.66
CA ARG A 249 -21.87 -12.19 -41.08
C ARG A 249 -22.67 -13.37 -41.65
N ARG A 250 -22.05 -14.19 -42.50
CA ARG A 250 -22.71 -15.37 -43.12
C ARG A 250 -23.14 -16.40 -42.07
N LEU A 251 -22.28 -16.65 -41.08
CA LEU A 251 -22.52 -17.61 -40.01
C LEU A 251 -23.21 -17.00 -38.78
N GLN A 252 -23.69 -15.75 -38.89
CA GLN A 252 -24.43 -15.04 -37.86
C GLN A 252 -23.69 -15.00 -36.51
N ALA A 253 -22.44 -14.54 -36.55
CA ALA A 253 -21.66 -14.25 -35.35
C ALA A 253 -22.47 -13.38 -34.38
N LEU A 254 -22.29 -13.63 -33.08
CA LEU A 254 -22.95 -12.85 -32.04
C LEU A 254 -22.64 -11.36 -32.22
N PRO A 255 -23.62 -10.47 -31.99
CA PRO A 255 -23.34 -9.05 -31.89
C PRO A 255 -22.24 -8.78 -30.86
N GLU A 256 -21.39 -7.79 -31.10
CA GLU A 256 -20.22 -7.47 -30.27
C GLU A 256 -20.54 -7.39 -28.78
N ALA A 257 -21.61 -6.67 -28.40
CA ALA A 257 -22.03 -6.55 -27.00
C ALA A 257 -22.42 -7.88 -26.34
N ASP A 258 -22.95 -8.83 -27.09
CA ASP A 258 -23.28 -10.17 -26.59
C ASP A 258 -22.05 -11.07 -26.56
N ALA A 259 -21.14 -10.92 -27.53
CA ALA A 259 -19.85 -11.60 -27.52
C ALA A 259 -18.99 -11.16 -26.32
N ASP A 260 -18.90 -9.86 -26.08
CA ASP A 260 -18.21 -9.27 -24.94
C ASP A 260 -18.82 -9.75 -23.61
N ARG A 261 -20.15 -9.88 -23.53
CA ARG A 261 -20.81 -10.42 -22.33
C ARG A 261 -20.41 -11.88 -22.04
N VAL A 262 -20.21 -12.69 -23.09
CA VAL A 262 -19.70 -14.06 -22.94
C VAL A 262 -18.23 -14.04 -22.51
N MET A 263 -17.41 -13.19 -23.13
CA MET A 263 -15.98 -13.04 -22.84
C MET A 263 -15.68 -12.23 -21.57
N GLN A 264 -16.67 -11.68 -20.88
CA GLN A 264 -16.43 -10.76 -19.76
C GLN A 264 -15.53 -11.35 -18.67
N ALA A 265 -15.64 -12.65 -18.35
CA ALA A 265 -14.72 -13.32 -17.41
C ALA A 265 -13.25 -13.25 -17.87
N TYR A 266 -13.00 -13.38 -19.18
CA TYR A 266 -11.68 -13.23 -19.78
C TYR A 266 -11.13 -11.83 -19.53
N PHE A 267 -11.94 -10.80 -19.82
CA PHE A 267 -11.56 -9.40 -19.63
C PHE A 267 -11.33 -9.07 -18.16
N ASP A 268 -12.20 -9.56 -17.27
CA ASP A 268 -12.10 -9.34 -15.83
C ASP A 268 -10.80 -9.96 -15.30
N ALA A 269 -10.47 -11.19 -15.69
CA ALA A 269 -9.24 -11.87 -15.30
C ALA A 269 -7.99 -11.18 -15.85
N TYR A 270 -8.04 -10.74 -17.12
CA TYR A 270 -6.96 -9.98 -17.74
C TYR A 270 -6.74 -8.60 -17.09
N ALA A 271 -7.81 -7.92 -16.69
CA ALA A 271 -7.74 -6.63 -16.00
C ALA A 271 -7.16 -6.79 -14.59
N ARG A 272 -7.51 -7.86 -13.85
CA ARG A 272 -6.97 -8.14 -12.51
C ARG A 272 -5.45 -8.32 -12.53
N GLY A 273 -4.89 -9.01 -13.53
CA GLY A 273 -3.44 -9.12 -13.70
C GLY A 273 -2.71 -7.78 -13.95
N ARG A 274 -3.44 -6.71 -14.32
CA ARG A 274 -2.91 -5.34 -14.49
C ARG A 274 -3.20 -4.42 -13.31
N ALA A 275 -4.14 -4.77 -12.44
CA ALA A 275 -4.52 -3.96 -11.31
C ALA A 275 -3.48 -4.11 -10.17
N THR A 276 -2.36 -3.39 -10.26
CA THR A 276 -1.73 -2.90 -9.03
C THR A 276 -2.80 -2.16 -8.27
N ALA A 277 -3.13 -2.62 -7.05
CA ALA A 277 -4.20 -2.09 -6.21
C ALA A 277 -4.20 -0.55 -6.19
N THR A 278 -4.96 0.07 -7.08
CA THR A 278 -5.21 1.50 -7.06
C THR A 278 -6.17 1.70 -5.92
N ALA A 279 -5.62 2.11 -4.78
CA ALA A 279 -6.39 2.33 -3.57
C ALA A 279 -7.55 3.29 -3.88
N ALA A 280 -8.75 2.92 -3.47
CA ALA A 280 -9.95 3.72 -3.73
C ALA A 280 -9.72 5.21 -3.36
N PRO A 281 -10.26 6.15 -4.15
CA PRO A 281 -10.15 7.57 -3.86
C PRO A 281 -10.85 7.87 -2.54
N ALA A 282 -10.17 8.60 -1.66
CA ALA A 282 -10.71 9.08 -0.39
C ALA A 282 -10.96 10.59 -0.49
N PRO A 283 -11.93 11.15 0.27
CA PRO A 283 -12.07 12.60 0.35
C PRO A 283 -10.80 13.23 0.94
N THR A 284 -10.36 14.36 0.39
CA THR A 284 -9.15 15.05 0.84
C THR A 284 -9.48 16.13 1.86
N VAL A 285 -8.69 16.19 2.94
CA VAL A 285 -8.70 17.25 3.94
C VAL A 285 -7.44 18.09 3.74
N GLU A 286 -7.61 19.31 3.24
CA GLU A 286 -6.50 20.22 2.91
C GLU A 286 -6.16 21.17 4.05
N ALA A 287 -4.91 21.17 4.50
CA ALA A 287 -4.43 22.10 5.53
C ALA A 287 -4.61 23.59 5.16
N ALA A 288 -4.62 23.92 3.87
CA ALA A 288 -4.80 25.29 3.37
C ALA A 288 -6.22 25.84 3.63
N ALA A 289 -7.20 24.98 3.94
CA ALA A 289 -8.57 25.38 4.18
C ALA A 289 -8.76 26.21 5.47
N LEU A 290 -7.80 26.14 6.43
CA LEU A 290 -7.80 26.98 7.62
C LEU A 290 -6.71 28.07 7.56
N PRO A 291 -7.02 29.30 8.01
CA PRO A 291 -6.02 30.36 8.10
C PRO A 291 -4.89 29.96 9.04
N ALA A 292 -3.67 30.26 8.62
CA ALA A 292 -2.47 30.00 9.39
C ALA A 292 -2.45 30.86 10.67
N THR A 293 -2.24 30.22 11.82
CA THR A 293 -2.09 30.89 13.12
C THR A 293 -0.63 30.82 13.55
N THR A 294 0.04 31.97 13.63
CA THR A 294 1.40 32.05 14.14
C THR A 294 1.41 31.76 15.63
N VAL A 295 2.31 30.87 16.06
CA VAL A 295 2.52 30.52 17.47
C VAL A 295 3.96 30.83 17.86
N SER A 296 4.16 31.25 19.11
CA SER A 296 5.47 31.49 19.70
C SER A 296 5.64 30.66 20.96
N GLY A 297 6.90 30.33 21.27
CA GLY A 297 7.23 29.46 22.39
C GLY A 297 8.12 30.15 23.41
N ILE A 298 8.29 29.47 24.53
CA ILE A 298 9.27 29.84 25.53
C ILE A 298 10.62 29.28 25.07
N ARG A 299 11.63 30.14 25.00
CA ARG A 299 13.01 29.72 24.72
C ARG A 299 13.51 28.82 25.84
N LEU A 300 14.10 27.69 25.46
CA LEU A 300 14.77 26.77 26.37
C LEU A 300 16.18 27.30 26.72
N PRO A 301 16.77 26.85 27.84
CA PRO A 301 18.13 27.25 28.24
C PRO A 301 19.18 26.96 27.13
N ALA A 302 20.12 27.89 26.90
CA ALA A 302 20.97 27.92 25.70
C ALA A 302 22.07 26.83 25.58
N ASP A 303 22.30 26.02 26.60
CA ASP A 303 23.31 24.94 26.61
C ASP A 303 22.82 23.66 25.90
N GLU A 304 21.93 23.79 24.91
CA GLU A 304 21.43 22.69 24.08
C GLU A 304 22.45 22.17 23.06
N SER A 305 23.73 22.57 23.13
CA SER A 305 24.79 22.03 22.26
C SER A 305 24.85 20.50 22.30
N ASP A 306 24.38 19.89 23.39
CA ASP A 306 24.29 18.43 23.55
C ASP A 306 23.07 17.81 22.85
N LEU A 307 21.96 18.53 22.62
CA LEU A 307 20.83 18.02 21.82
C LEU A 307 21.08 18.08 20.30
N ARG A 308 22.22 18.65 19.87
CA ARG A 308 22.57 18.86 18.45
C ARG A 308 23.07 17.61 17.72
N ARG A 309 23.33 16.50 18.40
CA ARG A 309 23.83 15.29 17.74
C ARG A 309 22.71 14.50 17.05
N TYR A 310 22.47 14.90 15.81
CA TYR A 310 21.76 14.22 14.73
C TYR A 310 20.26 14.01 14.91
N ASP A 311 19.53 14.52 13.91
CA ASP A 311 18.14 14.18 13.57
C ASP A 311 18.06 12.67 13.28
N ASN A 312 17.88 11.87 14.33
CA ASN A 312 17.69 10.44 14.20
C ASN A 312 16.23 10.10 14.50
N ASP A 313 15.73 9.08 13.81
CA ASP A 313 14.35 8.56 13.90
C ASP A 313 13.96 8.14 15.32
N SER A 314 14.94 8.07 16.25
CA SER A 314 14.73 7.66 17.63
C SER A 314 14.37 8.78 18.61
N TRP A 315 14.50 10.07 18.29
CA TRP A 315 14.13 11.16 19.22
C TRP A 315 12.64 11.10 19.61
N ARG A 316 12.30 11.30 20.90
CA ARG A 316 10.92 11.28 21.45
C ARG A 316 10.72 12.38 22.51
N MET A 317 9.48 12.87 22.61
CA MET A 317 9.01 13.74 23.69
C MET A 317 7.75 13.14 24.30
N LEU A 318 7.79 12.93 25.60
CA LEU A 318 6.69 12.39 26.38
C LEU A 318 6.14 13.49 27.29
N ALA A 319 4.83 13.66 27.33
CA ALA A 319 4.21 14.35 28.44
C ALA A 319 4.07 13.39 29.63
N LEU A 320 4.33 13.90 30.83
CA LEU A 320 4.21 13.15 32.08
C LEU A 320 2.88 13.49 32.79
N PRO A 321 2.39 12.61 33.69
CA PRO A 321 1.12 12.82 34.42
C PRO A 321 1.05 14.12 35.23
N ASP A 322 2.18 14.65 35.66
CA ASP A 322 2.28 15.89 36.45
C ASP A 322 2.29 17.17 35.59
N GLY A 323 2.22 17.04 34.25
CA GLY A 323 2.28 18.15 33.30
C GLY A 323 3.69 18.54 32.86
N SER A 324 4.74 17.93 33.41
CA SER A 324 6.11 18.09 32.90
C SER A 324 6.34 17.27 31.64
N LEU A 325 7.43 17.55 30.92
CA LEU A 325 7.80 16.85 29.69
C LEU A 325 9.15 16.16 29.86
N LEU A 326 9.31 15.01 29.23
CA LEU A 326 10.58 14.29 29.12
C LEU A 326 10.96 14.19 27.65
N ALA A 327 12.16 14.64 27.28
CA ALA A 327 12.64 14.58 25.89
C ALA A 327 13.93 13.74 25.81
N SER A 328 14.02 12.83 24.83
CA SER A 328 15.27 12.12 24.50
C SER A 328 16.13 12.93 23.54
N GLY A 329 17.44 12.78 23.66
CA GLY A 329 18.48 13.44 22.87
C GLY A 329 19.84 12.82 23.19
N ALA A 330 20.95 13.58 23.18
CA ALA A 330 22.21 13.04 23.71
C ALA A 330 22.18 12.83 25.23
N ALA A 331 21.29 13.54 25.93
CA ALA A 331 20.91 13.29 27.31
C ALA A 331 19.40 13.45 27.42
N THR A 332 18.75 12.65 28.27
CA THR A 332 17.32 12.80 28.57
C THR A 332 17.12 13.95 29.55
N GLN A 333 16.27 14.90 29.18
CA GLN A 333 16.00 16.11 29.96
C GLN A 333 14.53 16.20 30.34
N ARG A 334 14.26 16.69 31.55
CA ARG A 334 12.90 17.00 31.99
C ARG A 334 12.67 18.51 31.95
N PHE A 335 11.59 18.91 31.30
CA PHE A 335 11.14 20.29 31.23
C PHE A 335 9.92 20.45 32.13
N VAL A 336 9.95 21.42 33.04
CA VAL A 336 8.90 21.70 34.02
C VAL A 336 8.27 23.06 33.70
N PRO A 337 7.08 23.09 33.09
CA PRO A 337 6.34 24.33 32.84
C PRO A 337 5.94 25.02 34.15
N ARG A 338 6.19 26.32 34.26
CA ARG A 338 5.70 27.16 35.36
C ARG A 338 4.53 28.03 34.91
N ALA A 339 3.41 27.91 35.61
CA ALA A 339 2.26 28.79 35.48
C ALA A 339 2.50 30.11 36.22
N ALA A 340 1.86 31.19 35.76
CA ALA A 340 1.77 32.41 36.56
C ALA A 340 0.99 32.13 37.87
N THR A 341 1.53 32.54 39.02
CA THR A 341 0.77 32.51 40.29
C THR A 341 -0.49 33.35 40.14
N PRO A 342 -1.69 32.84 40.49
CA PRO A 342 -2.91 33.64 40.48
C PRO A 342 -2.74 34.82 41.43
N ALA A 343 -2.85 36.05 40.92
CA ALA A 343 -2.97 37.22 41.77
C ALA A 343 -4.21 37.05 42.68
N ALA A 344 -4.07 37.46 43.94
CA ALA A 344 -5.05 37.23 45.01
C ALA A 344 -6.49 37.61 44.61
N ALA A 345 -7.41 36.68 44.91
CA ALA A 345 -8.87 36.80 45.04
C ALA A 345 -9.60 37.83 44.14
N GLY A 346 -10.27 37.34 43.08
CA GLY A 346 -11.40 38.07 42.50
C GLY A 346 -11.61 37.95 40.98
N ALA A 347 -10.66 37.40 40.22
CA ALA A 347 -10.84 37.24 38.78
C ALA A 347 -11.53 35.90 38.45
N ALA A 348 -12.57 35.96 37.62
CA ALA A 348 -13.32 34.82 37.13
C ALA A 348 -12.39 33.74 36.54
N ARG A 349 -12.67 32.48 36.85
CA ARG A 349 -11.98 31.32 36.25
C ARG A 349 -12.26 31.26 34.74
N SER A 350 -11.39 31.86 33.92
CA SER A 350 -11.10 31.37 32.58
C SER A 350 -9.77 30.63 32.66
N GLY A 351 -9.83 29.30 32.71
CA GLY A 351 -8.69 28.42 32.97
C GLY A 351 -7.67 28.38 31.83
N GLN A 352 -6.81 29.39 31.75
CA GLN A 352 -5.57 29.37 31.00
C GLN A 352 -4.44 29.78 31.95
N ASP A 353 -3.88 28.80 32.64
CA ASP A 353 -2.58 28.98 33.29
C ASP A 353 -1.53 29.11 32.18
N ALA A 354 -1.38 30.34 31.67
CA ALA A 354 -0.37 30.67 30.68
C ALA A 354 0.99 30.31 31.26
N VAL A 355 1.70 29.41 30.59
CA VAL A 355 3.05 29.02 30.97
C VAL A 355 3.94 30.23 30.72
N THR A 356 4.64 30.69 31.75
CA THR A 356 5.47 31.90 31.68
C THR A 356 6.97 31.59 31.65
N ALA A 357 7.36 30.42 32.15
CA ALA A 357 8.73 29.94 32.15
C ALA A 357 8.77 28.41 32.07
N ILE A 358 9.93 27.88 31.69
CA ILE A 358 10.22 26.45 31.71
C ILE A 358 11.51 26.25 32.48
N ASP A 359 11.44 25.46 33.54
CA ASP A 359 12.63 25.01 34.25
C ASP A 359 13.13 23.71 33.64
N ARG A 360 14.44 23.52 33.68
CA ARG A 360 15.07 22.28 33.26
C ARG A 360 15.58 21.54 34.49
N GLU A 361 15.21 20.26 34.56
CA GLU A 361 15.70 19.32 35.55
C GLU A 361 16.44 18.18 34.86
N ALA A 362 17.63 17.86 35.36
CA ALA A 362 18.34 16.67 34.92
C ALA A 362 17.56 15.41 35.37
N THR A 363 17.57 14.38 34.54
CA THR A 363 17.06 13.05 34.90
C THR A 363 18.23 12.07 34.95
N PRO A 364 18.89 11.91 36.12
CA PRO A 364 20.10 11.10 36.21
C PRO A 364 19.83 9.65 35.81
N GLY A 365 20.82 9.01 35.18
CA GLY A 365 20.76 7.57 34.87
C GLY A 365 20.09 7.19 33.55
N PHE A 366 19.55 8.15 32.78
CA PHE A 366 19.03 7.85 31.44
C PHE A 366 20.12 7.66 30.37
N GLY A 367 21.35 8.13 30.61
CA GLY A 367 22.47 7.97 29.67
C GLY A 367 22.10 8.35 28.22
N LEU A 368 22.48 7.48 27.27
CA LEU A 368 22.18 7.60 25.83
C LEU A 368 20.82 6.96 25.45
N ALA A 369 19.79 7.14 26.26
CA ALA A 369 18.44 6.68 25.94
C ALA A 369 17.87 7.37 24.70
N ASN A 370 17.36 6.60 23.76
CA ASN A 370 16.83 7.13 22.50
C ASN A 370 15.33 6.83 22.34
N ALA A 371 14.85 5.59 22.51
CA ALA A 371 13.44 5.26 22.41
C ALA A 371 12.74 5.30 23.79
N LEU A 372 11.75 6.19 23.96
CA LEU A 372 10.99 6.37 25.20
C LEU A 372 9.53 5.92 25.02
N LYS A 373 8.98 5.21 26.01
CA LYS A 373 7.54 4.92 26.17
C LYS A 373 7.13 5.10 27.63
N ILE A 374 5.87 5.38 27.89
CA ILE A 374 5.33 5.53 29.25
C ILE A 374 4.13 4.60 29.45
N SER A 375 4.11 3.90 30.58
CA SER A 375 2.98 3.05 30.98
C SER A 375 1.90 3.86 31.68
N ALA A 376 0.70 3.25 31.78
CA ALA A 376 -0.48 3.87 32.39
C ALA A 376 -0.29 4.32 33.84
N ASP A 377 0.60 3.68 34.58
CA ASP A 377 0.93 4.06 35.95
C ASP A 377 1.99 5.19 36.02
N GLY A 378 2.46 5.71 34.88
CA GLY A 378 3.43 6.79 34.79
C GLY A 378 4.88 6.34 34.90
N GLN A 379 5.17 5.04 34.81
CA GLN A 379 6.54 4.55 34.68
C GLN A 379 7.03 4.75 33.24
N VAL A 380 8.16 5.44 33.11
CA VAL A 380 8.86 5.63 31.83
C VAL A 380 9.83 4.48 31.62
N TRP A 381 9.77 3.92 30.42
CA TRP A 381 10.72 2.96 29.92
C TRP A 381 11.52 3.57 28.78
N ALA A 382 12.81 3.27 28.74
CA ALA A 382 13.66 3.67 27.63
C ALA A 382 14.55 2.53 27.16
N GLN A 383 14.84 2.52 25.87
CA GLN A 383 15.98 1.78 25.33
C GLN A 383 17.19 2.71 25.27
N GLY A 384 18.36 2.21 25.66
CA GLY A 384 19.60 2.99 25.64
C GLY A 384 20.85 2.13 25.53
N LEU A 385 21.99 2.80 25.55
CA LEU A 385 23.32 2.20 25.58
C LEU A 385 24.00 2.48 26.92
N ARG A 386 24.71 1.49 27.43
CA ARG A 386 25.68 1.60 28.52
C ARG A 386 26.95 2.28 28.01
N GLU A 387 27.80 2.74 28.93
CA GLU A 387 29.10 3.36 28.61
C GLU A 387 30.05 2.42 27.84
N ASP A 388 29.93 1.10 28.05
CA ASP A 388 30.65 0.05 27.32
C ASP A 388 30.05 -0.27 25.94
N GLY A 389 29.02 0.46 25.51
CA GLY A 389 28.30 0.22 24.27
C GLY A 389 27.25 -0.90 24.33
N GLY A 390 27.10 -1.59 25.47
CA GLY A 390 26.10 -2.63 25.66
C GLY A 390 24.68 -2.08 25.71
N ARG A 391 23.70 -2.78 25.12
CA ARG A 391 22.29 -2.36 25.15
C ARG A 391 21.67 -2.56 26.54
N THR A 392 20.82 -1.61 26.95
CA THR A 392 20.10 -1.66 28.22
C THR A 392 18.68 -1.15 28.05
N LEU A 393 17.78 -1.67 28.88
CA LEU A 393 16.52 -1.00 29.18
C LEU A 393 16.69 -0.16 30.44
N LEU A 394 16.00 0.97 30.49
CA LEU A 394 16.01 1.89 31.61
C LEU A 394 14.57 2.07 32.07
N ALA A 395 14.38 2.05 33.38
CA ALA A 395 13.08 2.24 34.02
C ALA A 395 13.16 3.42 34.98
N TRP A 396 12.26 4.37 34.86
CA TRP A 396 12.23 5.56 35.72
C TRP A 396 10.81 5.98 36.02
N ARG A 397 10.60 6.54 37.20
CA ARG A 397 9.32 7.12 37.60
C ARG A 397 9.56 8.49 38.22
N LEU A 398 8.59 9.37 38.07
CA LEU A 398 8.59 10.68 38.70
C LEU A 398 8.90 10.57 40.20
N GLY A 399 9.84 11.40 40.67
CA GLY A 399 10.31 11.42 42.06
C GLY A 399 11.47 10.46 42.35
N GLN A 400 11.86 9.58 41.43
CA GLN A 400 13.06 8.76 41.57
C GLN A 400 14.33 9.56 41.28
N ARG A 401 15.37 9.34 42.09
CA ARG A 401 16.68 10.00 41.96
C ARG A 401 17.43 9.66 40.67
N GLY A 402 17.14 8.51 40.06
CA GLY A 402 17.71 8.14 38.76
C GLY A 402 17.04 6.90 38.17
N ALA A 403 17.29 6.66 36.89
CA ALA A 403 16.75 5.49 36.19
C ALA A 403 17.43 4.19 36.65
N VAL A 404 16.64 3.13 36.74
CA VAL A 404 17.11 1.76 37.02
C VAL A 404 17.48 1.10 35.70
N ALA A 405 18.73 0.64 35.58
CA ALA A 405 19.20 -0.05 34.39
C ALA A 405 18.95 -1.57 34.47
N HIS A 406 18.41 -2.11 33.38
CA HIS A 406 18.21 -3.53 33.13
C HIS A 406 19.07 -3.93 31.92
N PRO A 407 20.32 -4.40 32.17
CA PRO A 407 21.20 -4.82 31.08
C PRO A 407 20.55 -5.95 30.29
N LEU A 408 20.53 -5.82 28.97
CA LEU A 408 20.04 -6.90 28.11
C LEU A 408 21.05 -8.08 28.12
N GLY A 409 22.35 -7.79 28.20
CA GLY A 409 23.40 -8.82 28.33
C GLY A 409 23.49 -9.74 27.11
N GLY A 410 24.36 -10.77 27.16
CA GLY A 410 24.55 -11.73 26.05
C GLY A 410 23.37 -12.66 25.77
N ARG A 411 22.27 -12.55 26.52
CA ARG A 411 21.02 -13.29 26.29
C ARG A 411 20.28 -12.79 25.05
N PHE A 412 20.45 -11.52 24.71
CA PHE A 412 19.90 -10.97 23.48
C PHE A 412 21.01 -11.03 22.43
N PRO A 413 20.74 -11.63 21.25
CA PRO A 413 21.72 -11.60 20.17
C PRO A 413 22.00 -10.13 19.79
N ASP A 414 23.17 -9.83 19.22
CA ASP A 414 23.52 -8.50 18.67
C ASP A 414 22.59 -8.03 17.51
N ARG A 415 21.49 -8.75 17.28
CA ARG A 415 20.46 -8.47 16.29
C ARG A 415 19.69 -7.18 16.63
N TYR A 416 19.10 -6.61 15.60
CA TYR A 416 18.21 -5.45 15.71
C TYR A 416 16.93 -5.85 16.46
N ILE A 417 16.42 -4.96 17.31
CA ILE A 417 15.09 -5.13 17.94
C ILE A 417 14.08 -4.62 16.91
N ASP A 418 13.23 -5.51 16.39
CA ASP A 418 12.32 -5.17 15.30
C ASP A 418 11.17 -4.28 15.79
N ASP A 419 10.68 -4.54 17.00
CA ASP A 419 9.66 -3.72 17.66
C ASP A 419 9.72 -3.89 19.19
N TRP A 420 9.13 -2.96 19.93
CA TRP A 420 8.96 -3.06 21.38
C TRP A 420 7.68 -2.38 21.85
N THR A 421 7.08 -2.89 22.92
CA THR A 421 5.83 -2.36 23.46
C THR A 421 5.78 -2.49 24.98
N LEU A 422 4.78 -1.88 25.60
CA LEU A 422 4.53 -1.95 27.05
C LEU A 422 3.29 -2.80 27.29
N PRO A 423 3.44 -4.08 27.70
CA PRO A 423 2.30 -4.97 27.87
C PRO A 423 1.29 -4.44 28.88
N ALA A 424 0.04 -4.85 28.69
CA ALA A 424 -1.07 -4.63 29.61
C ALA A 424 -0.75 -4.95 31.09
N GLY A 425 0.01 -6.03 31.34
CA GLY A 425 0.45 -6.46 32.67
C GLY A 425 1.61 -5.64 33.27
N GLY A 426 2.10 -4.63 32.55
CA GLY A 426 3.28 -3.84 32.91
C GLY A 426 4.59 -4.47 32.44
N GLY A 427 5.67 -3.72 32.60
CA GLY A 427 7.01 -4.11 32.13
C GLY A 427 7.22 -3.80 30.64
N VAL A 428 8.03 -4.60 29.97
CA VAL A 428 8.45 -4.36 28.58
C VAL A 428 8.35 -5.64 27.77
N ALA A 429 7.95 -5.55 26.50
CA ALA A 429 8.07 -6.62 25.52
C ALA A 429 8.94 -6.17 24.34
N LEU A 430 9.81 -7.07 23.86
CA LEU A 430 10.67 -6.88 22.71
C LEU A 430 10.40 -7.99 21.68
N ARG A 431 10.38 -7.65 20.39
CA ARG A 431 10.30 -8.62 19.28
C ARG A 431 11.62 -8.67 18.51
N ILE A 432 12.10 -9.88 18.24
CA ILE A 432 13.28 -10.14 17.40
C ILE A 432 12.95 -11.34 16.49
N GLY A 433 12.57 -11.06 15.26
CA GLY A 433 11.98 -12.02 14.32
C GLY A 433 10.73 -12.66 14.94
N ASP A 434 10.77 -13.98 15.01
CA ASP A 434 9.72 -14.81 15.59
C ASP A 434 9.87 -15.01 17.11
N GLU A 435 10.88 -14.40 17.75
CA GLU A 435 11.09 -14.50 19.20
C GLU A 435 10.53 -13.28 19.94
N LEU A 436 9.69 -13.52 20.95
CA LEU A 436 9.10 -12.52 21.82
C LEU A 436 9.70 -12.62 23.21
N TYR A 437 10.29 -11.53 23.68
CA TYR A 437 10.87 -11.43 25.01
C TYR A 437 10.02 -10.51 25.86
N THR A 438 9.61 -10.94 27.04
CA THR A 438 8.87 -10.11 27.98
C THR A 438 9.61 -9.98 29.30
N MET A 439 9.66 -8.77 29.84
CA MET A 439 10.19 -8.48 31.14
C MET A 439 9.05 -7.96 32.03
N THR A 440 8.80 -8.64 33.14
CA THR A 440 7.87 -8.19 34.17
C THR A 440 8.33 -6.88 34.83
N PRO A 441 7.45 -6.13 35.51
CA PRO A 441 7.85 -4.94 36.28
C PRO A 441 8.95 -5.20 37.31
N GLN A 442 9.07 -6.44 37.81
CA GLN A 442 10.10 -6.86 38.77
C GLN A 442 11.44 -7.22 38.09
N GLY A 443 11.57 -7.04 36.77
CA GLY A 443 12.79 -7.31 36.01
C GLY A 443 13.01 -8.78 35.64
N ARG A 444 12.00 -9.66 35.81
CA ARG A 444 12.11 -11.07 35.39
C ARG A 444 11.77 -11.22 33.91
N TRP A 445 12.69 -11.86 33.17
CA TRP A 445 12.55 -12.13 31.74
C TRP A 445 11.89 -13.47 31.47
N SER A 446 11.09 -13.52 30.41
CA SER A 446 10.63 -14.74 29.75
C SER A 446 10.77 -14.60 28.24
N GLN A 447 10.85 -15.73 27.55
CA GLN A 447 10.98 -15.83 26.10
C GLN A 447 9.94 -16.82 25.59
N ALA A 448 9.31 -16.51 24.47
CA ALA A 448 8.40 -17.39 23.77
C ALA A 448 8.50 -17.15 22.25
N SER A 449 8.23 -18.19 21.47
CA SER A 449 8.31 -18.14 20.01
C SER A 449 6.93 -17.97 19.40
N TRP A 450 6.78 -16.93 18.59
CA TRP A 450 5.67 -16.73 17.66
C TRP A 450 5.89 -17.58 16.41
N ASN A 451 4.87 -18.26 15.90
CA ASN A 451 5.01 -19.07 14.69
C ASN A 451 4.70 -18.23 13.44
N GLY A 452 5.62 -17.34 13.06
CA GLY A 452 5.48 -16.48 11.89
C GLY A 452 5.42 -17.24 10.57
N SER A 453 6.03 -18.43 10.49
CA SER A 453 5.89 -19.30 9.30
C SER A 453 4.46 -19.77 9.11
N LEU A 454 3.80 -20.28 10.15
CA LEU A 454 2.42 -20.74 10.04
C LEU A 454 1.45 -19.59 9.77
N ARG A 455 1.75 -18.38 10.25
CA ARG A 455 0.99 -17.18 9.85
C ARG A 455 1.11 -16.94 8.35
N ARG A 456 2.33 -17.00 7.79
CA ARG A 456 2.55 -16.87 6.34
C ARG A 456 1.84 -17.96 5.56
N ASP A 457 1.95 -19.23 5.98
CA ASP A 457 1.25 -20.35 5.33
C ASP A 457 -0.27 -20.09 5.27
N ALA A 458 -0.87 -19.64 6.38
CA ALA A 458 -2.28 -19.29 6.43
C ALA A 458 -2.62 -18.12 5.50
N ALA A 459 -1.79 -17.08 5.48
CA ALA A 459 -1.96 -15.94 4.60
C ALA A 459 -1.78 -16.34 3.12
N GLU A 460 -0.90 -17.26 2.76
CA GLU A 460 -0.72 -17.76 1.39
C GLU A 460 -1.98 -18.45 0.87
N THR A 461 -2.73 -19.17 1.73
CA THR A 461 -4.03 -19.77 1.31
C THR A 461 -5.05 -18.75 0.84
N LEU A 462 -4.88 -17.47 1.21
CA LEU A 462 -5.79 -16.37 0.89
C LEU A 462 -5.35 -15.58 -0.34
N GLU A 463 -4.29 -16.00 -1.06
CA GLU A 463 -3.74 -15.24 -2.20
C GLU A 463 -4.78 -14.80 -3.21
N GLN A 464 -5.71 -15.70 -3.54
CA GLN A 464 -6.77 -15.44 -4.52
C GLN A 464 -8.03 -14.82 -3.89
N ALA A 465 -8.12 -14.79 -2.56
CA ALA A 465 -9.30 -14.36 -1.82
C ALA A 465 -9.18 -12.94 -1.25
N LEU A 466 -7.98 -12.55 -0.81
CA LEU A 466 -7.68 -11.26 -0.19
C LEU A 466 -6.34 -10.70 -0.70
N PRO A 467 -6.21 -9.37 -0.88
CA PRO A 467 -4.95 -8.76 -1.28
C PRO A 467 -3.85 -8.99 -0.23
N TRP A 468 -2.59 -8.99 -0.68
CA TRP A 468 -1.43 -8.97 0.22
C TRP A 468 -1.06 -7.52 0.56
N VAL A 469 -0.90 -7.23 1.85
CA VAL A 469 -0.88 -5.91 2.48
C VAL A 469 0.21 -5.87 3.55
N PRO A 470 1.48 -5.60 3.19
CA PRO A 470 2.56 -5.62 4.16
C PRO A 470 2.54 -4.38 5.06
N SER A 471 2.59 -4.60 6.37
CA SER A 471 2.97 -3.60 7.38
C SER A 471 3.69 -4.30 8.54
N ASP A 472 4.99 -4.08 8.70
CA ASP A 472 5.82 -4.87 9.63
C ASP A 472 5.64 -4.47 11.10
N ALA A 473 5.28 -3.20 11.36
CA ALA A 473 5.02 -2.65 12.68
C ALA A 473 4.00 -1.49 12.60
N ILE A 474 2.90 -1.58 13.37
CA ILE A 474 1.89 -0.53 13.47
C ILE A 474 1.82 -0.06 14.93
N GLN A 475 2.14 1.21 15.18
CA GLN A 475 2.17 1.74 16.55
C GLN A 475 0.77 2.22 16.96
N PHE A 476 0.05 1.37 17.71
CA PHE A 476 -1.20 1.74 18.39
C PHE A 476 -1.01 2.11 19.86
N GLY A 477 0.11 1.74 20.49
CA GLY A 477 0.39 2.05 21.89
C GLY A 477 -0.49 1.31 22.91
N ASP A 478 -1.08 0.18 22.53
CA ASP A 478 -2.03 -0.60 23.35
C ASP A 478 -1.41 -1.83 24.03
N GLY A 479 -0.10 -2.03 23.87
CA GLY A 479 0.65 -3.13 24.47
C GLY A 479 0.73 -4.41 23.63
N LEU A 480 0.24 -4.40 22.39
CA LEU A 480 0.36 -5.50 21.44
C LEU A 480 1.45 -5.22 20.39
N PHE A 481 1.95 -6.28 19.75
CA PHE A 481 2.74 -6.17 18.52
C PHE A 481 1.82 -6.25 17.31
N TRP A 482 1.67 -5.15 16.60
CA TRP A 482 0.77 -5.06 15.46
C TRP A 482 1.50 -5.11 14.13
N ALA A 483 0.98 -5.91 13.21
CA ALA A 483 1.44 -6.01 11.82
C ALA A 483 0.24 -6.19 10.88
N ALA A 484 0.48 -6.20 9.57
CA ALA A 484 -0.52 -6.55 8.58
C ALA A 484 0.05 -7.44 7.48
N ASP A 485 -0.77 -8.36 7.00
CA ASP A 485 -0.52 -9.20 5.81
C ASP A 485 -1.76 -9.31 4.90
N ARG A 486 -2.80 -10.07 5.26
CA ARG A 486 -4.11 -10.03 4.59
C ARG A 486 -5.04 -9.03 5.26
N ASP A 487 -4.89 -8.95 6.57
CA ASP A 487 -5.57 -8.05 7.50
C ASP A 487 -4.56 -7.57 8.54
N GLY A 488 -4.94 -6.58 9.35
CA GLY A 488 -4.16 -6.16 10.50
C GLY A 488 -4.36 -7.11 11.67
N TYR A 489 -3.29 -7.51 12.34
CA TYR A 489 -3.33 -8.44 13.48
C TYR A 489 -2.41 -8.00 14.62
N GLY A 490 -2.88 -8.19 15.85
CA GLY A 490 -2.21 -7.79 17.09
C GLY A 490 -1.84 -9.01 17.91
N ILE A 491 -0.53 -9.23 18.08
CA ILE A 491 0.02 -10.33 18.87
C ILE A 491 0.17 -9.87 20.32
N ASP A 492 -0.44 -10.61 21.25
CA ASP A 492 -0.18 -10.43 22.67
C ASP A 492 1.20 -11.04 23.03
N PRO A 493 2.14 -10.23 23.55
CA PRO A 493 3.49 -10.71 23.81
C PRO A 493 3.58 -11.76 24.93
N GLY A 494 2.58 -11.82 25.82
CA GLY A 494 2.55 -12.79 26.92
C GLY A 494 2.09 -14.18 26.50
N SER A 495 1.07 -14.25 25.65
CA SER A 495 0.50 -15.52 25.17
C SER A 495 1.04 -15.95 23.81
N THR A 496 1.72 -15.07 23.07
CA THR A 496 2.18 -15.27 21.69
C THR A 496 1.04 -15.64 20.73
N ARG A 497 -0.14 -15.07 20.94
CA ARG A 497 -1.34 -15.32 20.13
C ARG A 497 -1.86 -14.03 19.54
N VAL A 498 -2.51 -14.13 18.39
CA VAL A 498 -3.34 -13.04 17.86
C VAL A 498 -4.57 -12.90 18.74
N VAL A 499 -4.68 -11.75 19.40
CA VAL A 499 -5.80 -11.44 20.32
C VAL A 499 -6.73 -10.38 19.76
N ALA A 500 -6.34 -9.74 18.65
CA ALA A 500 -7.13 -8.72 17.98
C ALA A 500 -6.75 -8.65 16.51
N SER A 501 -7.71 -8.28 15.67
CA SER A 501 -7.53 -8.09 14.23
C SER A 501 -8.40 -6.93 13.72
N PHE A 502 -8.15 -6.48 12.49
CA PHE A 502 -9.00 -5.55 11.78
C PHE A 502 -8.86 -5.73 10.26
N PRO A 503 -9.95 -5.58 9.48
CA PRO A 503 -9.87 -5.66 8.03
C PRO A 503 -9.02 -4.54 7.46
N THR A 504 -8.17 -4.80 6.47
CA THR A 504 -7.48 -3.73 5.72
C THR A 504 -6.98 -4.19 4.36
N ALA A 505 -7.11 -3.33 3.35
CA ALA A 505 -6.43 -3.47 2.06
C ALA A 505 -5.31 -2.41 1.89
N THR A 506 -5.03 -1.63 2.93
CA THR A 506 -4.12 -0.49 2.87
C THR A 506 -2.73 -0.88 3.38
N PRO A 507 -1.69 -0.85 2.54
CA PRO A 507 -0.33 -1.20 2.96
C PRO A 507 0.34 -0.03 3.71
N LYS A 508 1.51 -0.29 4.31
CA LYS A 508 2.34 0.72 4.98
C LYS A 508 1.59 1.47 6.09
N LEU A 509 0.76 0.77 6.86
CA LEU A 509 0.19 1.30 8.09
C LEU A 509 1.32 1.43 9.13
N PHE A 510 1.36 2.54 9.87
CA PHE A 510 2.49 2.81 10.77
C PHE A 510 2.10 3.38 12.13
N PHE A 511 1.00 4.14 12.24
CA PHE A 511 0.60 4.79 13.49
C PHE A 511 -0.91 4.91 13.59
N GLY A 512 -1.49 4.77 14.79
CA GLY A 512 -2.94 4.78 14.92
C GLY A 512 -3.48 4.87 16.33
N SER A 513 -4.81 4.80 16.43
CA SER A 513 -5.53 4.55 17.68
C SER A 513 -6.63 3.51 17.44
N ARG A 514 -6.52 2.35 18.10
CA ARG A 514 -7.63 1.38 18.13
C ARG A 514 -8.87 1.96 18.80
N ARG A 515 -8.69 2.68 19.90
CA ARG A 515 -9.78 3.32 20.64
C ARG A 515 -10.50 4.38 19.81
N GLY A 516 -9.76 5.07 18.95
CA GLY A 516 -10.24 6.07 18.00
C GLY A 516 -10.74 5.47 16.68
N ASN A 517 -10.58 4.16 16.47
CA ASN A 517 -10.95 3.44 15.26
C ASN A 517 -10.25 3.95 13.98
N TRP A 518 -8.94 4.26 14.05
CA TRP A 518 -8.19 4.66 12.86
C TRP A 518 -6.71 4.26 12.89
N ALA A 519 -6.13 4.09 11.71
CA ALA A 519 -4.69 4.03 11.48
C ALA A 519 -4.28 4.94 10.30
N LEU A 520 -3.02 5.35 10.27
CA LEU A 520 -2.41 6.12 9.20
C LEU A 520 -1.58 5.22 8.31
N ALA A 521 -1.70 5.44 7.01
CA ALA A 521 -0.84 4.90 5.97
C ALA A 521 -0.22 6.02 5.13
N VAL A 522 0.89 5.72 4.47
CA VAL A 522 1.42 6.58 3.41
C VAL A 522 0.77 6.18 2.08
N ALA A 523 0.03 7.11 1.47
CA ALA A 523 -0.56 6.94 0.15
C ALA A 523 0.30 7.65 -0.91
N GLU A 524 0.54 6.98 -2.03
CA GLU A 524 1.24 7.55 -3.19
C GLU A 524 0.20 7.83 -4.28
N THR A 525 0.00 9.10 -4.63
CA THR A 525 -0.92 9.53 -5.71
C THR A 525 -0.13 10.21 -6.83
N PRO A 526 -0.70 10.33 -8.05
CA PRO A 526 -0.07 11.08 -9.14
C PRO A 526 0.28 12.52 -8.77
N GLU A 527 -0.48 13.14 -7.87
CA GLU A 527 -0.30 14.51 -7.38
C GLU A 527 0.74 14.62 -6.26
N GLY A 528 1.14 13.49 -5.65
CA GLY A 528 2.15 13.42 -4.61
C GLY A 528 1.82 12.42 -3.51
N ARG A 529 2.67 12.38 -2.48
CA ARG A 529 2.41 11.55 -1.29
C ARG A 529 1.41 12.24 -0.38
N ARG A 530 0.58 11.45 0.31
CA ARG A 530 -0.40 11.91 1.32
C ARG A 530 -0.41 10.97 2.52
N LEU A 531 -0.88 11.46 3.67
CA LEU A 531 -1.23 10.59 4.79
C LEU A 531 -2.68 10.16 4.64
N ARG A 532 -2.94 8.86 4.62
CA ARG A 532 -4.28 8.29 4.51
C ARG A 532 -4.74 7.79 5.87
N ALA A 533 -5.88 8.30 6.34
CA ALA A 533 -6.57 7.72 7.49
C ALA A 533 -7.42 6.54 7.04
N VAL A 534 -7.28 5.40 7.69
CA VAL A 534 -8.02 4.15 7.45
C VAL A 534 -8.94 3.89 8.64
N ASP A 535 -10.21 3.58 8.38
CA ASP A 535 -11.16 3.14 9.40
C ASP A 535 -10.90 1.67 9.75
N LEU A 536 -10.61 1.34 11.01
CA LEU A 536 -10.27 -0.03 11.42
C LEU A 536 -11.47 -0.97 11.44
N ARG A 537 -12.71 -0.46 11.48
CA ARG A 537 -13.91 -1.30 11.45
C ARG A 537 -14.21 -1.80 10.05
N THR A 538 -13.89 -1.02 9.03
CA THR A 538 -14.21 -1.35 7.63
C THR A 538 -12.99 -1.67 6.78
N GLY A 539 -11.79 -1.28 7.21
CA GLY A 539 -10.55 -1.38 6.43
C GLY A 539 -10.45 -0.40 5.26
N GLN A 540 -11.41 0.53 5.16
CA GLN A 540 -11.51 1.47 4.06
C GLN A 540 -10.85 2.80 4.39
N ALA A 541 -10.38 3.48 3.35
CA ALA A 541 -9.89 4.85 3.48
C ALA A 541 -11.03 5.76 3.95
N ARG A 542 -10.76 6.54 4.99
CA ARG A 542 -11.71 7.48 5.58
C ARG A 542 -11.54 8.87 4.97
N PHE A 543 -10.31 9.35 4.90
CA PHE A 543 -9.91 10.59 4.24
C PHE A 543 -8.39 10.60 4.01
N ASP A 544 -7.96 11.36 3.01
CA ASP A 544 -6.56 11.70 2.79
C ASP A 544 -6.25 13.08 3.39
N LEU A 545 -5.08 13.24 3.99
CA LEU A 545 -4.60 14.48 4.57
C LEU A 545 -3.50 15.05 3.68
N GLU A 546 -3.76 16.25 3.13
CA GLU A 546 -2.76 17.07 2.47
C GLU A 546 -2.12 18.00 3.49
N THR A 547 -0.92 17.63 3.96
CA THR A 547 -0.06 18.51 4.74
C THR A 547 1.00 19.16 3.84
N PRO A 548 1.42 20.42 4.13
CA PRO A 548 2.55 21.02 3.44
C PRO A 548 3.78 20.12 3.56
N ALA A 549 4.32 19.70 2.40
CA ALA A 549 5.44 18.78 2.24
C ALA A 549 5.31 17.43 2.98
N VAL A 550 4.44 16.55 2.48
CA VAL A 550 4.48 15.10 2.76
C VAL A 550 5.80 14.45 2.30
N TYR A 551 6.68 15.21 1.64
CA TYR A 551 8.07 14.80 1.39
C TYR A 551 8.84 14.53 2.69
N TYR A 552 8.44 15.12 3.83
CA TYR A 552 9.15 15.00 5.11
C TYR A 552 8.21 15.16 6.33
N THR A 553 7.23 14.27 6.56
CA THR A 553 6.54 14.27 7.88
C THR A 553 7.60 14.06 8.95
N SER A 554 7.79 15.03 9.86
CA SER A 554 8.88 15.00 10.84
C SER A 554 8.44 14.44 12.20
N ALA A 555 7.17 14.60 12.56
CA ALA A 555 6.58 14.01 13.75
C ALA A 555 5.05 13.94 13.65
N ALA A 556 4.47 12.98 14.36
CA ALA A 556 3.05 12.93 14.63
C ALA A 556 2.80 12.59 16.09
N ALA A 557 1.73 13.13 16.66
CA ALA A 557 1.29 12.79 18.01
C ALA A 557 -0.23 12.64 18.04
N ARG A 558 -0.71 11.68 18.84
CA ARG A 558 -2.12 11.49 19.12
C ARG A 558 -2.42 11.75 20.58
N SER A 559 -3.63 12.24 20.82
CA SER A 559 -4.23 12.28 22.16
C SER A 559 -4.62 10.88 22.63
N ALA A 560 -5.03 10.78 23.90
CA ALA A 560 -5.17 9.53 24.62
C ALA A 560 -6.06 8.48 23.95
N HIS A 561 -7.29 8.87 23.61
CA HIS A 561 -8.23 7.99 22.92
C HIS A 561 -8.07 8.11 21.38
N GLY A 562 -7.14 8.93 20.92
CA GLY A 562 -6.87 9.20 19.51
C GLY A 562 -7.90 10.12 18.87
N ARG A 563 -8.57 10.98 19.64
CA ARG A 563 -9.49 11.96 19.07
C ARG A 563 -8.77 13.01 18.24
N LEU A 564 -7.71 13.56 18.81
CA LEU A 564 -6.84 14.54 18.18
C LEU A 564 -5.59 13.89 17.61
N LEU A 565 -5.23 14.30 16.39
CA LEU A 565 -3.97 13.99 15.72
C LEU A 565 -3.27 15.31 15.37
N ALA A 566 -2.02 15.45 15.78
CA ALA A 566 -1.14 16.53 15.36
C ALA A 566 -0.07 15.98 14.42
N VAL A 567 0.16 16.64 13.29
CA VAL A 567 1.16 16.25 12.29
C VAL A 567 2.01 17.45 11.92
N SER A 568 3.33 17.27 11.85
CA SER A 568 4.27 18.26 11.32
C SER A 568 4.98 17.80 10.05
N GLY A 569 5.27 18.73 9.15
CA GLY A 569 6.04 18.50 7.91
C GLY A 569 7.29 19.38 7.82
N ALA A 570 8.02 19.31 6.70
CA ALA A 570 8.99 20.35 6.36
C ALA A 570 8.25 21.69 6.19
N GLU A 571 8.88 22.81 6.58
CA GLU A 571 8.32 24.17 6.54
C GLU A 571 7.41 24.51 7.74
N ASN A 572 7.97 24.49 8.94
CA ASN A 572 7.50 25.19 10.16
C ASN A 572 5.99 25.09 10.51
N THR A 573 5.33 24.01 10.09
CA THR A 573 3.87 23.87 10.17
C THR A 573 3.48 22.69 11.04
N VAL A 574 2.43 22.88 11.84
CA VAL A 574 1.74 21.83 12.57
C VAL A 574 0.25 21.90 12.24
N VAL A 575 -0.31 20.81 11.74
CA VAL A 575 -1.75 20.68 11.53
C VAL A 575 -2.34 19.84 12.66
N ILE A 576 -3.53 20.23 13.12
CA ILE A 576 -4.26 19.52 14.17
C ILE A 576 -5.61 19.11 13.61
N LEU A 577 -5.94 17.83 13.75
CA LEU A 577 -7.15 17.22 13.24
C LEU A 577 -7.99 16.64 14.38
N ASP A 578 -9.30 16.85 14.29
CA ASP A 578 -10.27 15.99 14.96
C ASP A 578 -10.51 14.75 14.09
N MET A 579 -9.93 13.63 14.50
CA MET A 579 -10.04 12.34 13.85
C MET A 579 -11.42 11.75 13.98
N THR A 580 -12.28 12.19 14.91
CA THR A 580 -13.67 11.70 14.98
C THR A 580 -14.55 12.30 13.91
N GLN A 581 -14.21 13.50 13.41
CA GLN A 581 -14.96 14.20 12.37
C GLN A 581 -14.22 14.24 11.01
N GLY A 582 -12.92 13.97 10.99
CA GLY A 582 -12.08 14.20 9.81
C GLY A 582 -11.94 15.68 9.49
N ARG A 583 -11.89 16.53 10.52
CA ARG A 583 -11.91 17.99 10.37
C ARG A 583 -10.62 18.61 10.92
N LEU A 584 -10.06 19.57 10.20
CA LEU A 584 -8.98 20.39 10.71
C LEU A 584 -9.49 21.29 11.84
N LEU A 585 -8.77 21.31 12.95
CA LEU A 585 -9.01 22.21 14.08
C LEU A 585 -8.06 23.40 14.07
N ALA A 586 -6.80 23.20 13.65
CA ALA A 586 -5.81 24.26 13.61
C ALA A 586 -4.75 24.05 12.53
N ASN A 587 -4.25 25.16 12.00
CA ASN A 587 -3.09 25.26 11.10
C ASN A 587 -2.06 26.19 11.74
N LEU A 588 -1.15 25.63 12.52
CA LEU A 588 -0.19 26.40 13.33
C LEU A 588 1.10 26.63 12.55
N ARG A 589 1.66 27.83 12.68
CA ARG A 589 2.97 28.20 12.11
C ARG A 589 3.93 28.56 13.23
N VAL A 590 4.95 27.72 13.42
CA VAL A 590 6.08 28.06 14.29
C VAL A 590 6.94 29.12 13.59
N PRO A 591 7.80 29.87 14.30
CA PRO A 591 8.62 30.91 13.69
C PRO A 591 9.44 30.38 12.50
N LYS A 592 9.62 31.21 11.45
CA LYS A 592 10.20 30.78 10.15
C LYS A 592 11.64 30.28 10.24
N ASP A 593 12.36 30.73 11.26
CA ASP A 593 13.72 30.33 11.59
C ASP A 593 13.78 29.04 12.42
N TYR A 594 12.65 28.36 12.63
CA TYR A 594 12.55 27.11 13.39
C TYR A 594 11.91 25.96 12.58
N SER A 595 12.28 24.73 12.93
CA SER A 595 11.66 23.49 12.44
C SER A 595 11.10 22.65 13.59
N VAL A 596 9.94 22.02 13.35
CA VAL A 596 9.29 21.14 14.32
C VAL A 596 10.02 19.81 14.36
N SER A 597 10.53 19.45 15.54
CA SER A 597 11.21 18.16 15.76
C SER A 597 10.32 17.15 16.45
N ALA A 598 9.32 17.60 17.23
CA ALA A 598 8.36 16.71 17.84
C ALA A 598 7.16 17.39 18.48
N LEU A 599 6.21 16.51 18.83
CA LEU A 599 4.89 16.80 19.30
C LEU A 599 4.56 15.85 20.47
N ALA A 600 3.88 16.35 21.50
CA ALA A 600 3.35 15.52 22.58
C ALA A 600 2.06 16.11 23.16
N PHE A 601 0.99 15.32 23.18
CA PHE A 601 -0.22 15.71 23.91
C PHE A 601 -0.04 15.46 25.41
N SER A 602 -0.54 16.39 26.22
CA SER A 602 -0.58 16.27 27.67
C SER A 602 -1.51 15.15 28.13
N TRP A 603 -1.24 14.59 29.32
CA TRP A 603 -2.10 13.57 29.94
C TRP A 603 -3.50 14.06 30.23
N ARG A 604 -3.67 15.37 30.45
CA ARG A 604 -5.00 15.97 30.63
C ARG A 604 -5.75 16.16 29.31
N GLY A 605 -5.10 15.95 28.17
CA GLY A 605 -5.71 16.09 26.84
C GLY A 605 -6.01 17.54 26.44
N GLU A 606 -5.66 18.50 27.29
CA GLU A 606 -6.00 19.92 27.13
C GLU A 606 -4.94 20.72 26.37
N ARG A 607 -3.78 20.12 26.15
CA ARG A 607 -2.62 20.81 25.57
C ARG A 607 -1.79 19.91 24.67
N LEU A 608 -1.34 20.48 23.55
CA LEU A 608 -0.27 19.98 22.69
C LEU A 608 1.01 20.76 22.97
N TRP A 609 2.11 20.05 23.16
CA TRP A 609 3.45 20.60 23.23
C TRP A 609 4.18 20.39 21.91
N ILE A 610 4.83 21.44 21.42
CA ILE A 610 5.59 21.44 20.18
C ILE A 610 7.03 21.83 20.51
N TYR A 611 7.97 20.94 20.21
CA TYR A 611 9.40 21.21 20.31
C TYR A 611 9.90 21.71 18.96
N ALA A 612 10.34 22.97 18.91
CA ALA A 612 10.82 23.62 17.71
C ALA A 612 12.31 23.99 17.87
N ARG A 613 13.15 23.56 16.92
CA ARG A 613 14.59 23.84 16.90
C ARG A 613 14.92 24.93 15.88
N PRO A 614 15.96 25.74 16.07
CA PRO A 614 16.38 26.69 15.05
C PRO A 614 16.94 25.99 13.81
N VAL A 615 16.74 26.61 12.65
CA VAL A 615 17.27 26.19 11.34
C VAL A 615 18.51 27.03 11.02
N GLY A 616 19.65 26.39 10.79
CA GLY A 616 20.90 27.04 10.36
C GLY A 616 21.64 27.88 11.42
N ASN A 617 21.01 28.20 12.55
CA ASN A 617 21.57 29.06 13.59
C ASN A 617 21.86 28.33 14.91
N ASN A 618 22.74 28.93 15.73
CA ASN A 618 23.09 28.46 17.07
C ASN A 618 22.11 28.92 18.17
N ASP A 619 20.90 29.35 17.82
CA ASP A 619 19.90 29.81 18.80
C ASP A 619 19.42 28.66 19.71
N ALA A 620 18.66 28.98 20.77
CA ALA A 620 18.04 27.98 21.63
C ALA A 620 16.74 27.44 21.02
N ALA A 621 16.40 26.17 21.25
CA ALA A 621 15.09 25.66 20.88
C ALA A 621 13.96 26.36 21.67
N GLN A 622 12.75 26.23 21.14
CA GLN A 622 11.53 26.73 21.74
C GLN A 622 10.60 25.57 22.07
N LEU A 623 9.94 25.68 23.22
CA LEU A 623 8.79 24.86 23.55
C LEU A 623 7.53 25.71 23.43
N ILE A 624 6.65 25.30 22.53
CA ILE A 624 5.40 26.00 22.21
C ILE A 624 4.24 25.17 22.77
N ALA A 625 3.28 25.83 23.40
CA ALA A 625 2.05 25.22 23.86
C ALA A 625 0.88 25.66 22.98
N TRP A 626 0.02 24.71 22.62
CA TRP A 626 -1.29 24.97 22.03
C TRP A 626 -2.36 24.33 22.92
N ASP A 627 -3.35 25.11 23.33
CA ASP A 627 -4.47 24.62 24.14
C ASP A 627 -5.58 24.11 23.24
N ALA A 628 -6.06 22.91 23.53
CA ALA A 628 -7.19 22.31 22.85
C ALA A 628 -8.48 23.05 23.21
N PRO A 629 -9.41 23.26 22.26
CA PRO A 629 -10.76 23.72 22.58
C PRO A 629 -11.42 22.81 23.62
N ALA A 630 -12.24 23.38 24.51
CA ALA A 630 -12.84 22.66 25.64
C ALA A 630 -13.62 21.42 25.19
N GLU A 631 -14.31 21.52 24.06
CA GLU A 631 -15.07 20.42 23.46
C GLU A 631 -14.19 19.32 22.87
N ALA A 632 -12.90 19.58 22.65
CA ALA A 632 -11.92 18.71 22.00
C ALA A 632 -10.93 18.04 22.97
N VAL A 633 -10.98 18.39 24.26
CA VAL A 633 -10.14 17.81 25.31
C VAL A 633 -10.30 16.27 25.34
N ASP A 634 -9.18 15.56 25.31
CA ASP A 634 -9.12 14.09 25.24
C ASP A 634 -8.13 13.51 26.27
N PRO A 635 -8.54 13.39 27.55
CA PRO A 635 -7.64 13.07 28.65
C PRO A 635 -7.25 11.59 28.66
N ALA A 636 -6.07 11.29 29.21
CA ALA A 636 -5.62 9.94 29.49
C ALA A 636 -6.55 9.24 30.49
N GLN A 637 -6.98 8.02 30.17
CA GLN A 637 -7.82 7.21 31.04
C GLN A 637 -7.42 5.74 30.96
N GLY A 638 -7.08 5.15 32.11
CA GLY A 638 -6.65 3.76 32.15
C GLY A 638 -5.41 3.53 31.27
N ARG A 639 -5.56 2.72 30.20
CA ARG A 639 -4.48 2.40 29.25
C ARG A 639 -4.48 3.26 27.99
N ASP A 640 -5.51 4.08 27.80
CA ASP A 640 -5.56 5.02 26.70
C ASP A 640 -4.67 6.22 27.05
N LEU A 641 -3.48 6.26 26.45
CA LEU A 641 -2.44 7.26 26.71
C LEU A 641 -2.09 8.02 25.42
N PRO A 642 -1.69 9.30 25.53
CA PRO A 642 -1.08 10.02 24.42
C PRO A 642 0.14 9.27 23.90
N ASP A 643 0.32 9.28 22.58
CA ASP A 643 1.44 8.60 21.93
C ASP A 643 1.95 9.43 20.74
N GLN A 644 3.14 9.09 20.26
CA GLN A 644 3.91 9.90 19.33
C GLN A 644 4.87 9.06 18.51
N ILE A 645 5.10 9.53 17.29
CA ILE A 645 6.07 8.95 16.38
C ILE A 645 6.88 10.06 15.73
N ARG A 646 8.18 9.80 15.54
CA ARG A 646 9.05 10.62 14.70
C ARG A 646 9.32 9.82 13.45
N CYS A 647 8.94 10.39 12.32
CA CYS A 647 9.28 9.86 11.01
C CYS A 647 10.47 10.70 10.56
N GLY A 648 11.65 10.10 10.42
CA GLY A 648 12.79 10.86 9.88
C GLY A 648 12.57 11.24 8.42
N TYR A 649 13.67 11.53 7.72
CA TYR A 649 13.63 11.92 6.31
C TYR A 649 13.03 10.86 5.36
N SER A 650 12.87 9.61 5.81
CA SER A 650 12.43 8.49 4.96
C SER A 650 10.92 8.26 4.93
N MET A 651 10.10 8.92 5.78
CA MET A 651 8.64 8.69 5.92
C MET A 651 8.23 7.22 6.17
N ALA A 652 9.18 6.29 6.24
CA ALA A 652 8.93 4.89 6.51
C ALA A 652 8.59 4.65 7.99
N CYS A 653 8.64 5.70 8.83
CA CYS A 653 8.29 5.71 10.25
C CYS A 653 8.58 4.34 10.89
N ARG A 654 9.84 3.87 10.78
CA ARG A 654 10.23 2.53 11.21
C ARG A 654 10.18 2.42 12.73
#